data_AF-A0AAF3EXF8-F1
#
_entry.id   AF-A0AAF3EXF8-F1
#
_cell.length_a   1.000
_cell.length_b   1.000
_cell.length_c   1.000
_cell.angle_alpha   90.00
_cell.angle_beta   90.00
_cell.angle_gamma   90.00
#
_symmetry.space_group_name_H-M   'P 1'
#
loop_
_entity.id
_entity.type
_entity.pdbx_description
1 polymer ?
#
loop_
_entity_poly.entity_id
_entity_poly.type
_entity_poly.pdbx_seq_one_letter_code
_entity_poly.pdbx_strand_id
1 'polypeptide(L)'
;MSAKAVSELSGKELLYRHLEPTGLIDAPRLLRLNEGDDFGAVLNDFRRQHSAPAEKLVIKPDQLIKRRGKHGLVKFGPINEIEKNFKEWQGTYVKVGKTTGRLRTFIVEPFVGHSDSDEFYICIYSGRDADTIMFYEQGGVDIGDVDQKARRLEVSVELDEGKMTPKDDELKALLGNLGERTSIVTQFVKQLYHIYKECHFTYLEINPLVVVNNKVHILDLAAKLDETALFLCSEKWKGRDGSLVEFPAPFGRDLTTEEHYIADLDSKTGASLKLTILNREGRIWTMVAGGGASVVFTDTVCDLGGSNELANYGEYSGDPSESQTYEYAKTILSVMTEGKPNPKGKVLIIGGSIANFTNVAKTFGGIVKAFESFVDKLKEHHVTIYVRRGGPNYQQGLRKIKEVADRLDLPIHVFGPETHMTAIVGAALGVRPVPAAPVAPHTTGQFLLSPERNTAGTIRNIDSSVDLRSGVQQEVKAVGKELYESLFENNTKAVIWGQQLKAVQGMLDFDYVCRRASPSVVASTYPFTGDSKQKYYFGQKEILIPSYQKMKDAFSSHPDATVMVTFASLRSVFDTVKEALTYPQLRVIAIIAEGVPENQTRKLIKLADERGVTIIGPATVGGIKPGCFKIGNTGGMMDNILASKLYRSGSVAYVSRSGGMSNELNNIISSNTDGVFEGVAIGGDRYPGSTYTDHIMRYQNDDRVKMMVLLGEVGGTEEYKIVEALKAKRITKPIVGWCIGTCADHITSEVQFGHAGASANAQGETAAAKNSALRAAGAIVPASFDDLGKEIRKEYERLVSNGTIIPKEEVPPPAVPMDYSWARELGLIRKPASFMTSICDERGEELLYAGVPITRVLEEEMGVGGVLSLLWFQKRLPDYANKFIEICLMLTADHGPAVSGAHNTIVCARAGKDLISSLVSGLLTIGDRFGGALDGAAKTFAEAFDKQQSAHQFVNEMRHQGKLIPGIGHRVKSINNPDKRVEILKKFALNRDIFKQETPLLNFALDVERITTAKKPNLILNVDGAIGVIFVDILRQSGLFTQAEAQETIEIGSLNGLFVLGRSLGFIGHYLDQRRLKQGLYRHPWDDITYVLPEGEFDRE
;
A
#
# COMPACT_ATOMS: atom_id res chain seq x y z
N MET A 1 3.71 -11.81 4.82
CA MET A 1 2.87 -12.97 4.45
C MET A 1 3.82 -14.15 4.21
N SER A 2 3.46 -15.39 4.56
CA SER A 2 4.40 -16.52 4.55
C SER A 2 3.67 -17.87 4.51
N ALA A 3 4.43 -18.97 4.44
CA ALA A 3 3.92 -20.29 4.80
C ALA A 3 3.30 -20.27 6.21
N LYS A 4 2.01 -20.58 6.32
CA LYS A 4 1.26 -20.64 7.59
C LYS A 4 0.72 -22.02 7.85
N ALA A 5 0.82 -22.45 9.11
CA ALA A 5 0.23 -23.70 9.56
C ALA A 5 -1.30 -23.62 9.53
N VAL A 6 -1.93 -24.72 9.16
CA VAL A 6 -3.38 -24.88 9.16
C VAL A 6 -3.79 -25.86 10.26
N SER A 7 -5.01 -25.72 10.77
CA SER A 7 -5.56 -26.72 11.70
C SER A 7 -5.67 -28.08 11.00
N GLU A 8 -5.62 -29.15 11.80
CA GLU A 8 -5.76 -30.50 11.27
C GLU A 8 -7.13 -30.68 10.60
N LEU A 9 -8.19 -30.15 11.23
CA LEU A 9 -9.54 -30.19 10.68
C LEU A 9 -9.62 -29.50 9.31
N SER A 10 -9.16 -28.25 9.20
CA SER A 10 -9.23 -27.51 7.95
C SER A 10 -8.38 -28.17 6.86
N GLY A 11 -7.20 -28.68 7.21
CA GLY A 11 -6.35 -29.42 6.28
C GLY A 11 -7.02 -30.71 5.79
N LYS A 12 -7.66 -31.48 6.67
CA LYS A 12 -8.37 -32.71 6.31
C LYS A 12 -9.60 -32.43 5.45
N GLU A 13 -10.42 -31.44 5.81
CA GLU A 13 -11.59 -31.06 5.01
C GLU A 13 -11.19 -30.57 3.60
N LEU A 14 -10.07 -29.85 3.50
CA LEU A 14 -9.48 -29.49 2.21
C LEU A 14 -9.05 -30.72 1.42
N LEU A 15 -8.29 -31.65 2.02
CA LEU A 15 -7.87 -32.88 1.33
C LEU A 15 -9.06 -33.76 0.94
N TYR A 16 -10.03 -33.95 1.83
CA TYR A 16 -11.22 -34.77 1.57
C TYR A 16 -12.06 -34.21 0.44
N ARG A 17 -12.24 -32.89 0.34
CA ARG A 17 -12.95 -32.27 -0.80
C ARG A 17 -12.36 -32.69 -2.16
N HIS A 18 -11.05 -32.86 -2.24
CA HIS A 18 -10.36 -33.23 -3.48
C HIS A 18 -10.16 -34.74 -3.64
N LEU A 19 -10.02 -35.50 -2.55
CA LEU A 19 -9.79 -36.94 -2.57
C LEU A 19 -11.08 -37.78 -2.63
N GLU A 20 -12.19 -37.30 -2.07
CA GLU A 20 -13.47 -38.04 -2.03
C GLU A 20 -13.95 -38.49 -3.42
N PRO A 21 -13.88 -37.66 -4.49
CA PRO A 21 -14.24 -38.09 -5.85
C PRO A 21 -13.37 -39.21 -6.44
N THR A 22 -12.18 -39.46 -5.88
CA THR A 22 -11.26 -40.50 -6.39
C THR A 22 -11.64 -41.91 -5.95
N GLY A 23 -12.50 -42.05 -4.93
CA GLY A 23 -12.88 -43.33 -4.34
C GLY A 23 -11.80 -44.02 -3.48
N LEU A 24 -10.60 -43.43 -3.36
CA LEU A 24 -9.47 -43.98 -2.60
C LEU A 24 -9.62 -43.88 -1.07
N ILE A 25 -10.47 -42.95 -0.62
CA ILE A 25 -10.72 -42.66 0.79
C ILE A 25 -12.21 -42.71 1.07
N ASP A 26 -12.59 -43.23 2.23
CA ASP A 26 -13.91 -43.03 2.80
C ASP A 26 -13.82 -41.83 3.73
N ALA A 27 -14.08 -40.63 3.20
CA ALA A 27 -13.83 -39.36 3.89
C ALA A 27 -14.81 -39.17 5.07
N PRO A 28 -14.39 -39.42 6.32
CA PRO A 28 -15.29 -39.32 7.47
C PRO A 28 -15.74 -37.87 7.66
N ARG A 29 -16.93 -37.68 8.21
CA ARG A 29 -17.33 -36.36 8.73
C ARG A 29 -16.61 -36.14 10.06
N LEU A 30 -15.84 -35.06 10.12
CA LEU A 30 -15.07 -34.66 11.29
C LEU A 30 -15.90 -33.70 12.13
N LEU A 31 -15.81 -33.80 13.45
CA LEU A 31 -16.53 -32.94 14.37
C LEU A 31 -15.56 -31.99 15.08
N ARG A 32 -15.82 -30.69 14.97
CA ARG A 32 -15.13 -29.65 15.76
C ARG A 32 -15.87 -29.47 17.09
N LEU A 33 -15.13 -29.45 18.19
CA LEU A 33 -15.62 -29.05 19.50
C LEU A 33 -14.76 -27.90 20.03
N ASN A 34 -15.40 -26.81 20.40
CA ASN A 34 -14.77 -25.66 21.02
C ASN A 34 -15.15 -25.55 22.49
N GLU A 35 -14.34 -24.81 23.25
CA GLU A 35 -14.63 -24.49 24.63
C GLU A 35 -15.97 -23.75 24.76
N GLY A 36 -16.89 -24.34 25.52
CA GLY A 36 -18.23 -23.82 25.78
C GLY A 36 -19.33 -24.53 24.99
N ASP A 37 -18.97 -25.39 24.03
CA ASP A 37 -19.95 -26.12 23.22
C ASP A 37 -20.72 -27.16 24.05
N ASP A 38 -22.03 -27.24 23.83
CA ASP A 38 -22.84 -28.36 24.35
C ASP A 38 -22.60 -29.60 23.48
N PHE A 39 -21.81 -30.53 24.02
CA PHE A 39 -21.47 -31.80 23.37
C PHE A 39 -22.72 -32.54 22.87
N GLY A 40 -23.81 -32.52 23.63
CA GLY A 40 -25.07 -33.20 23.26
C GLY A 40 -25.74 -32.55 22.06
N ALA A 41 -25.79 -31.21 22.01
CA ALA A 41 -26.35 -30.47 20.88
C ALA A 41 -25.53 -30.66 19.61
N VAL A 42 -24.20 -30.52 19.71
CA VAL A 42 -23.26 -30.67 18.57
C VAL A 42 -23.28 -32.10 18.03
N LEU A 43 -23.33 -33.10 18.91
CA LEU A 43 -23.47 -34.50 18.51
C LEU A 43 -24.84 -34.81 17.91
N ASN A 44 -25.92 -34.17 18.40
CA ASN A 44 -27.26 -34.35 17.85
C ASN A 44 -27.40 -33.71 16.46
N ASP A 45 -26.76 -32.58 16.21
CA ASP A 45 -26.65 -32.02 14.85
C ASP A 45 -25.86 -32.95 13.93
N PHE A 46 -24.75 -33.51 14.43
CA PHE A 46 -23.97 -34.52 13.72
C PHE A 46 -24.82 -35.77 13.37
N ARG A 47 -25.63 -36.26 14.31
CA ARG A 47 -26.55 -37.41 14.13
C ARG A 47 -27.75 -37.10 13.24
N ARG A 48 -28.34 -35.90 13.31
CA ARG A 48 -29.52 -35.52 12.50
C ARG A 48 -29.23 -35.47 11.01
N GLN A 49 -27.97 -35.24 10.64
CA GLN A 49 -27.55 -35.11 9.26
C GLN A 49 -27.08 -36.45 8.65
N HIS A 50 -26.97 -37.57 9.39
CA HIS A 50 -26.28 -38.78 8.89
C HIS A 50 -26.80 -40.13 9.44
N SER A 51 -26.70 -41.19 8.62
CA SER A 51 -27.09 -42.57 8.93
C SER A 51 -25.93 -43.38 9.55
N ALA A 52 -26.17 -43.91 10.75
CA ALA A 52 -25.34 -44.81 11.59
C ALA A 52 -24.06 -44.19 12.25
N PRO A 53 -24.05 -43.97 13.58
CA PRO A 53 -22.85 -43.54 14.30
C PRO A 53 -21.85 -44.69 14.47
N ALA A 54 -20.55 -44.40 14.32
CA ALA A 54 -19.47 -45.34 14.65
C ALA A 54 -19.55 -45.75 16.14
N GLU A 55 -19.33 -47.03 16.44
CA GLU A 55 -19.37 -47.57 17.81
C GLU A 55 -18.27 -47.00 18.73
N LYS A 56 -17.16 -46.53 18.14
CA LYS A 56 -16.02 -45.92 18.83
C LYS A 56 -15.53 -44.67 18.09
N LEU A 57 -15.08 -43.68 18.85
CA LEU A 57 -14.58 -42.39 18.39
C LEU A 57 -13.20 -42.09 19.00
N VAL A 58 -12.50 -41.12 18.42
CA VAL A 58 -11.19 -40.60 18.87
C VAL A 58 -11.35 -39.10 19.11
N ILE A 59 -10.80 -38.58 20.21
CA ILE A 59 -10.70 -37.14 20.50
C ILE A 59 -9.25 -36.73 20.70
N LYS A 60 -8.88 -35.59 20.12
CA LYS A 60 -7.56 -34.96 20.27
C LYS A 60 -7.67 -33.45 20.11
N PRO A 61 -6.78 -32.66 20.74
CA PRO A 61 -6.76 -31.21 20.58
C PRO A 61 -6.23 -30.82 19.19
N ASP A 62 -6.86 -29.83 18.57
CA ASP A 62 -6.50 -29.28 17.26
C ASP A 62 -6.01 -27.83 17.42
N GLN A 63 -4.82 -27.69 18.01
CA GLN A 63 -4.18 -26.40 18.31
C GLN A 63 -2.69 -26.41 17.92
N LEU A 64 -2.34 -27.07 16.80
CA LEU A 64 -0.97 -27.22 16.32
C LEU A 64 -0.01 -27.92 17.31
N ILE A 65 -0.54 -28.75 18.21
CA ILE A 65 0.25 -29.54 19.16
C ILE A 65 0.83 -30.74 18.44
N LYS A 66 2.16 -30.85 18.38
CA LYS A 66 2.84 -32.05 17.86
C LYS A 66 2.98 -33.12 18.95
N ARG A 67 3.15 -34.37 18.54
CA ARG A 67 3.39 -35.54 19.43
C ARG A 67 2.29 -35.74 20.50
N ARG A 68 1.03 -35.42 20.16
CA ARG A 68 -0.13 -35.50 21.07
C ARG A 68 -0.24 -36.84 21.80
N GLY A 69 -0.01 -37.95 21.10
CA GLY A 69 -0.04 -39.30 21.69
C GLY A 69 0.95 -39.48 22.85
N LYS A 70 2.19 -38.99 22.71
CA LYS A 70 3.23 -39.07 23.77
C LYS A 70 2.92 -38.20 24.99
N HIS A 71 2.11 -37.16 24.80
CA HIS A 71 1.63 -36.30 25.87
C HIS A 71 0.30 -36.78 26.49
N GLY A 72 -0.23 -37.93 26.06
CA GLY A 72 -1.51 -38.45 26.56
C GLY A 72 -2.73 -37.65 26.09
N LEU A 73 -2.57 -36.80 25.07
CA LEU A 73 -3.59 -35.91 24.52
C LEU A 73 -4.36 -36.55 23.33
N VAL A 74 -4.37 -37.87 23.25
CA VAL A 74 -5.21 -38.63 22.29
C VAL A 74 -5.93 -39.70 23.08
N LYS A 75 -7.27 -39.71 23.00
CA LYS A 75 -8.13 -40.69 23.67
C LYS A 75 -9.11 -41.28 22.66
N PHE A 76 -9.44 -42.56 22.84
CA PHE A 76 -10.42 -43.24 22.00
C PHE A 76 -11.34 -44.09 22.88
N GLY A 77 -12.60 -44.25 22.48
CA GLY A 77 -13.62 -44.93 23.28
C GLY A 77 -15.04 -44.73 22.75
N PRO A 78 -16.06 -45.27 23.44
CA PRO A 78 -17.46 -44.97 23.14
C PRO A 78 -17.78 -43.49 23.41
N ILE A 79 -18.89 -43.00 22.85
CA ILE A 79 -19.31 -41.59 22.89
C ILE A 79 -19.29 -41.01 24.32
N ASN A 80 -19.76 -41.77 25.31
CA ASN A 80 -19.81 -41.31 26.72
C ASN A 80 -18.41 -41.06 27.31
N GLU A 81 -17.41 -41.84 26.91
CA GLU A 81 -16.02 -41.62 27.33
C GLU A 81 -15.43 -40.39 26.65
N ILE A 82 -15.75 -40.16 25.37
CA ILE A 82 -15.31 -38.96 24.66
C ILE A 82 -15.90 -37.70 25.26
N GLU A 83 -17.20 -37.71 25.61
CA GLU A 83 -17.85 -36.59 26.31
C GLU A 83 -17.16 -36.31 27.66
N LYS A 84 -16.84 -37.36 28.42
CA LYS A 84 -16.11 -37.22 29.68
C LYS A 84 -14.72 -36.61 29.47
N ASN A 85 -13.95 -37.12 28.51
CA ASN A 85 -12.62 -36.61 28.18
C ASN A 85 -12.68 -35.14 27.73
N PHE A 86 -13.68 -34.76 26.92
CA PHE A 86 -13.88 -33.37 26.50
C PHE A 86 -14.15 -32.45 27.70
N LYS A 87 -15.06 -32.83 28.61
CA LYS A 87 -15.35 -32.04 29.83
C LYS A 87 -14.13 -31.92 30.76
N GLU A 88 -13.31 -32.96 30.83
CA GLU A 88 -12.07 -32.94 31.62
C GLU A 88 -10.98 -32.08 30.98
N TRP A 89 -10.89 -32.03 29.65
CA TRP A 89 -9.85 -31.28 28.95
C TRP A 89 -10.21 -29.82 28.67
N GLN A 90 -11.48 -29.53 28.39
CA GLN A 90 -11.92 -28.21 27.99
C GLN A 90 -11.53 -27.15 29.04
N GLY A 91 -10.80 -26.14 28.61
CA GLY A 91 -10.40 -25.02 29.45
C GLY A 91 -9.21 -25.30 30.38
N THR A 92 -8.63 -26.50 30.36
CA THR A 92 -7.45 -26.85 31.17
C THR A 92 -6.15 -26.36 30.55
N TYR A 93 -5.12 -26.12 31.39
CA TYR A 93 -3.79 -25.75 30.94
C TYR A 93 -2.87 -26.97 30.89
N VAL A 94 -2.20 -27.17 29.76
CA VAL A 94 -1.26 -28.26 29.55
C VAL A 94 0.10 -27.70 29.13
N LYS A 95 1.16 -28.30 29.66
CA LYS A 95 2.55 -27.99 29.31
C LYS A 95 3.06 -28.97 28.25
N VAL A 96 3.43 -28.45 27.09
CA VAL A 96 4.04 -29.20 25.97
C VAL A 96 5.42 -28.60 25.71
N GLY A 97 6.48 -29.34 26.05
CA GLY A 97 7.85 -28.83 25.98
C GLY A 97 8.08 -27.63 26.92
N LYS A 98 8.50 -26.49 26.37
CA LYS A 98 8.68 -25.22 27.11
C LYS A 98 7.40 -24.39 27.20
N THR A 99 6.35 -24.76 26.46
CA THR A 99 5.17 -23.93 26.25
C THR A 99 3.99 -24.44 27.07
N THR A 100 3.29 -23.55 27.76
CA THR A 100 2.06 -23.86 28.49
C THR A 100 0.91 -23.20 27.76
N GLY A 101 -0.13 -23.95 27.42
CA GLY A 101 -1.29 -23.44 26.69
C GLY A 101 -2.60 -24.03 27.21
N ARG A 102 -3.70 -23.31 26.96
CA ARG A 102 -5.06 -23.73 27.32
C ARG A 102 -5.67 -24.56 26.19
N LEU A 103 -6.27 -25.69 26.52
CA LEU A 103 -6.97 -26.55 25.56
C LEU A 103 -8.38 -26.00 25.30
N ARG A 104 -8.69 -25.67 24.05
CA ARG A 104 -9.94 -25.03 23.62
C ARG A 104 -10.62 -25.72 22.46
N THR A 105 -9.85 -26.12 21.46
CA THR A 105 -10.39 -26.66 20.22
C THR A 105 -9.94 -28.11 20.08
N PHE A 106 -10.91 -28.98 19.81
CA PHE A 106 -10.73 -30.41 19.68
C PHE A 106 -11.35 -30.88 18.38
N ILE A 107 -10.77 -31.95 17.85
CA ILE A 107 -11.29 -32.68 16.71
C ILE A 107 -11.73 -34.08 17.20
N VAL A 108 -12.93 -34.49 16.80
CA VAL A 108 -13.47 -35.83 17.04
C VAL A 108 -13.65 -36.55 15.72
N GLU A 109 -13.11 -37.77 15.65
CA GLU A 109 -13.05 -38.58 14.43
C GLU A 109 -13.47 -40.03 14.71
N PRO A 110 -13.98 -40.78 13.72
CA PRO A 110 -14.24 -42.21 13.89
C PRO A 110 -12.98 -43.01 14.21
N PHE A 111 -13.09 -43.99 15.12
CA PHE A 111 -12.00 -44.92 15.37
C PHE A 111 -11.85 -45.92 14.22
N VAL A 112 -10.62 -46.09 13.74
CA VAL A 112 -10.28 -47.08 12.71
C VAL A 112 -9.55 -48.23 13.38
N GLY A 113 -10.08 -49.45 13.31
CA GLY A 113 -9.40 -50.64 13.82
C GLY A 113 -8.29 -51.07 12.85
N HIS A 114 -7.04 -51.04 13.28
CA HIS A 114 -5.86 -51.36 12.48
C HIS A 114 -4.74 -51.93 13.36
N SER A 115 -3.73 -52.55 12.73
CA SER A 115 -2.50 -53.02 13.37
C SER A 115 -1.32 -52.09 13.04
N ASP A 116 -0.21 -52.20 13.77
CA ASP A 116 1.02 -51.42 13.51
C ASP A 116 1.55 -51.64 12.08
N SER A 117 1.30 -52.82 11.49
CA SER A 117 1.69 -53.13 10.10
C SER A 117 0.86 -52.41 9.04
N ASP A 118 -0.22 -51.74 9.44
CA ASP A 118 -1.11 -50.97 8.57
C ASP A 118 -0.80 -49.46 8.60
N GLU A 119 0.11 -49.02 9.48
CA GLU A 119 0.53 -47.64 9.64
C GLU A 119 1.74 -47.29 8.76
N PHE A 120 1.59 -46.26 7.94
CA PHE A 120 2.63 -45.71 7.08
C PHE A 120 2.92 -44.25 7.42
N TYR A 121 4.05 -43.75 6.96
CA TYR A 121 4.43 -42.34 7.04
C TYR A 121 4.57 -41.74 5.65
N ILE A 122 4.00 -40.55 5.45
CA ILE A 122 4.28 -39.73 4.27
C ILE A 122 4.44 -38.26 4.64
N CYS A 123 5.44 -37.61 4.04
CA CYS A 123 5.64 -36.17 4.14
C CYS A 123 6.03 -35.59 2.77
N ILE A 124 5.49 -34.42 2.45
CA ILE A 124 5.81 -33.65 1.26
C ILE A 124 6.17 -32.23 1.70
N TYR A 125 7.35 -31.76 1.32
CA TYR A 125 7.74 -30.38 1.58
C TYR A 125 8.46 -29.75 0.40
N SER A 126 8.31 -28.43 0.29
CA SER A 126 8.91 -27.64 -0.79
C SER A 126 10.34 -27.28 -0.44
N GLY A 127 11.26 -27.57 -1.35
CA GLY A 127 12.59 -26.98 -1.40
C GLY A 127 12.69 -25.90 -2.48
N ARG A 128 13.88 -25.33 -2.68
CA ARG A 128 14.12 -24.34 -3.74
C ARG A 128 13.94 -24.96 -5.13
N ASP A 129 14.64 -26.05 -5.39
CA ASP A 129 14.78 -26.62 -6.74
C ASP A 129 13.84 -27.82 -6.99
N ALA A 130 13.35 -28.45 -5.91
CA ALA A 130 12.48 -29.63 -5.97
C ALA A 130 11.54 -29.70 -4.76
N ASP A 131 10.42 -30.40 -4.90
CA ASP A 131 9.63 -30.89 -3.77
C ASP A 131 10.18 -32.24 -3.33
N THR A 132 10.30 -32.47 -2.03
CA THR A 132 10.73 -33.77 -1.50
C THR A 132 9.52 -34.53 -0.98
N ILE A 133 9.33 -35.76 -1.47
CA ILE A 133 8.37 -36.74 -0.96
C ILE A 133 9.14 -37.76 -0.13
N MET A 134 8.80 -37.87 1.15
CA MET A 134 9.35 -38.85 2.09
C MET A 134 8.32 -39.93 2.36
N PHE A 135 8.77 -41.18 2.40
CA PHE A 135 7.92 -42.32 2.74
C PHE A 135 8.65 -43.33 3.64
N TYR A 136 7.96 -43.87 4.63
CA TYR A 136 8.47 -44.93 5.48
C TYR A 136 7.38 -45.97 5.81
N GLU A 137 7.76 -47.24 5.75
CA GLU A 137 6.83 -48.39 5.84
C GLU A 137 6.31 -48.65 7.26
N GLN A 138 6.96 -48.07 8.28
CA GLN A 138 6.58 -48.20 9.69
C GLN A 138 6.23 -46.82 10.25
N GLY A 139 4.95 -46.44 10.15
CA GLY A 139 4.42 -45.18 10.66
C GLY A 139 4.23 -45.16 12.18
N GLY A 140 3.37 -44.26 12.64
CA GLY A 140 2.88 -44.25 14.00
C GLY A 140 3.62 -43.31 14.94
N VAL A 141 3.29 -43.43 16.24
CA VAL A 141 3.80 -42.55 17.30
C VAL A 141 5.30 -42.76 17.56
N ASP A 142 5.83 -43.96 17.29
CA ASP A 142 7.19 -44.38 17.62
C ASP A 142 8.12 -44.53 16.40
N ILE A 143 7.94 -43.69 15.39
CA ILE A 143 8.74 -43.67 14.16
C ILE A 143 10.25 -43.32 14.37
N GLY A 144 10.57 -42.57 15.42
CA GLY A 144 11.94 -42.13 15.72
C GLY A 144 12.42 -40.98 14.81
N ASP A 145 13.72 -40.95 14.47
CA ASP A 145 14.29 -39.98 13.52
C ASP A 145 13.96 -40.39 12.08
N VAL A 146 12.83 -39.90 11.60
CA VAL A 146 12.30 -40.23 10.27
C VAL A 146 13.18 -39.68 9.14
N ASP A 147 13.92 -38.61 9.37
CA ASP A 147 14.80 -38.01 8.37
C ASP A 147 15.90 -38.98 7.92
N GLN A 148 16.42 -39.81 8.83
CA GLN A 148 17.44 -40.81 8.49
C GLN A 148 16.85 -42.12 7.96
N LYS A 149 15.61 -42.45 8.32
CA LYS A 149 14.99 -43.75 8.02
C LYS A 149 14.14 -43.76 6.76
N ALA A 150 13.47 -42.65 6.45
CA ALA A 150 12.54 -42.58 5.32
C ALA A 150 13.26 -42.52 3.98
N ARG A 151 12.69 -43.22 2.99
CA ARG A 151 13.11 -43.08 1.59
C ARG A 151 12.62 -41.73 1.06
N ARG A 152 13.40 -41.12 0.16
CA ARG A 152 13.14 -39.77 -0.37
C ARG A 152 13.05 -39.80 -1.90
N LEU A 153 12.13 -39.01 -2.44
CA LEU A 153 12.00 -38.74 -3.87
C LEU A 153 11.96 -37.23 -4.08
N GLU A 154 12.84 -36.73 -4.95
CA GLU A 154 12.86 -35.31 -5.34
C GLU A 154 12.11 -35.11 -6.65
N VAL A 155 11.03 -34.34 -6.61
CA VAL A 155 10.27 -33.91 -7.79
C VAL A 155 10.74 -32.52 -8.18
N SER A 156 11.52 -32.43 -9.26
CA SER A 156 12.06 -31.15 -9.75
C SER A 156 10.97 -30.17 -10.13
N VAL A 157 11.20 -28.87 -9.88
CA VAL A 157 10.30 -27.79 -10.32
C VAL A 157 10.19 -27.83 -11.85
N GLU A 158 8.98 -27.75 -12.41
CA GLU A 158 8.74 -27.64 -13.84
C GLU A 158 7.79 -26.48 -14.18
N LEU A 159 7.98 -25.87 -15.35
CA LEU A 159 7.09 -24.82 -15.85
C LEU A 159 5.74 -25.38 -16.33
N ASP A 160 5.78 -26.56 -16.95
CA ASP A 160 4.60 -27.30 -17.35
C ASP A 160 4.09 -28.12 -16.17
N GLU A 161 2.93 -27.74 -15.65
CA GLU A 161 2.35 -28.39 -14.48
C GLU A 161 2.01 -29.87 -14.73
N GLY A 162 1.77 -30.27 -15.98
CA GLY A 162 1.57 -31.68 -16.34
C GLY A 162 2.84 -32.53 -16.18
N LYS A 163 4.02 -31.91 -16.30
CA LYS A 163 5.33 -32.58 -16.15
C LYS A 163 5.83 -32.62 -14.71
N MET A 164 5.36 -31.70 -13.86
CA MET A 164 5.63 -31.71 -12.42
C MET A 164 4.76 -32.78 -11.73
N THR A 165 5.05 -34.05 -12.01
CA THR A 165 4.40 -35.22 -11.39
C THR A 165 5.43 -36.35 -11.22
N PRO A 166 5.39 -37.10 -10.11
CA PRO A 166 6.28 -38.24 -9.93
C PRO A 166 5.92 -39.37 -10.91
N LYS A 167 6.93 -39.99 -11.52
CA LYS A 167 6.73 -41.12 -12.45
C LYS A 167 6.41 -42.40 -11.68
N ASP A 168 5.71 -43.32 -12.34
CA ASP A 168 5.30 -44.58 -11.70
C ASP A 168 6.50 -45.43 -11.26
N ASP A 169 7.62 -45.42 -12.02
CA ASP A 169 8.86 -46.11 -11.64
C ASP A 169 9.55 -45.47 -10.41
N GLU A 170 9.53 -44.15 -10.31
CA GLU A 170 10.09 -43.39 -9.17
C GLU A 170 9.28 -43.64 -7.89
N LEU A 171 7.95 -43.67 -8.01
CA LEU A 171 7.06 -44.02 -6.90
C LEU A 171 7.27 -45.47 -6.45
N LYS A 172 7.48 -46.40 -7.38
CA LYS A 172 7.78 -47.79 -7.04
C LYS A 172 9.08 -47.92 -6.25
N ALA A 173 10.11 -47.14 -6.60
CA ALA A 173 11.36 -47.09 -5.83
C ALA A 173 11.17 -46.46 -4.43
N LEU A 174 10.35 -45.42 -4.32
CA LEU A 174 10.05 -44.75 -3.05
C LEU A 174 9.22 -45.63 -2.09
N LEU A 175 8.21 -46.32 -2.61
CA LEU A 175 7.25 -47.09 -1.82
C LEU A 175 7.73 -48.51 -1.48
N GLY A 176 8.66 -49.07 -2.26
CA GLY A 176 9.10 -50.45 -2.06
C GLY A 176 8.00 -51.46 -2.40
N ASN A 177 8.06 -52.66 -1.78
CA ASN A 177 7.06 -53.70 -1.96
C ASN A 177 6.12 -53.76 -0.74
N LEU A 178 4.94 -53.17 -0.86
CA LEU A 178 3.91 -53.15 0.18
C LEU A 178 2.87 -54.27 0.01
N GLY A 179 3.19 -55.31 -0.78
CA GLY A 179 2.26 -56.39 -1.11
C GLY A 179 1.04 -55.88 -1.88
N GLU A 180 -0.15 -56.36 -1.49
CA GLU A 180 -1.44 -56.00 -2.12
C GLU A 180 -1.79 -54.50 -2.03
N ARG A 181 -1.17 -53.76 -1.10
CA ARG A 181 -1.43 -52.34 -0.84
C ARG A 181 -0.65 -51.40 -1.76
N THR A 182 0.34 -51.92 -2.50
CA THR A 182 1.23 -51.10 -3.33
C THR A 182 0.46 -50.26 -4.36
N SER A 183 -0.54 -50.85 -5.01
CA SER A 183 -1.34 -50.16 -6.05
C SER A 183 -2.11 -48.97 -5.48
N ILE A 184 -2.81 -49.17 -4.36
CA ILE A 184 -3.65 -48.12 -3.76
C ILE A 184 -2.80 -46.98 -3.17
N VAL A 185 -1.69 -47.31 -2.50
CA VAL A 185 -0.77 -46.29 -1.96
C VAL A 185 -0.14 -45.48 -3.09
N THR A 186 0.26 -46.12 -4.20
CA THR A 186 0.81 -45.42 -5.37
C THR A 186 -0.19 -44.41 -5.94
N GLN A 187 -1.45 -44.82 -6.13
CA GLN A 187 -2.51 -43.92 -6.62
C GLN A 187 -2.78 -42.78 -5.63
N PHE A 188 -2.80 -43.06 -4.32
CA PHE A 188 -2.98 -42.06 -3.29
C PHE A 188 -1.85 -41.03 -3.28
N VAL A 189 -0.59 -41.45 -3.30
CA VAL A 189 0.56 -40.53 -3.31
C VAL A 189 0.54 -39.62 -4.54
N LYS A 190 0.18 -40.15 -5.70
CA LYS A 190 0.07 -39.37 -6.95
C LYS A 190 -1.02 -38.30 -6.85
N GLN A 191 -2.19 -38.64 -6.30
CA GLN A 191 -3.27 -37.68 -6.08
C GLN A 191 -2.94 -36.67 -4.97
N LEU A 192 -2.32 -37.13 -3.88
CA LEU A 192 -1.89 -36.26 -2.78
C LEU A 192 -0.90 -35.20 -3.25
N TYR A 193 0.07 -35.59 -4.09
CA TYR A 193 1.01 -34.64 -4.68
C TYR A 193 0.34 -33.66 -5.65
N HIS A 194 -0.65 -34.13 -6.43
CA HIS A 194 -1.46 -33.23 -7.27
C HIS A 194 -2.17 -32.15 -6.43
N ILE A 195 -2.82 -32.55 -5.33
CA ILE A 195 -3.50 -31.62 -4.41
C ILE A 195 -2.51 -30.68 -3.72
N TYR A 196 -1.36 -31.21 -3.27
CA TYR A 196 -0.27 -30.44 -2.68
C TYR A 196 0.12 -29.25 -3.57
N LYS A 197 0.29 -29.50 -4.87
CA LYS A 197 0.62 -28.48 -5.88
C LYS A 197 -0.54 -27.51 -6.13
N GLU A 198 -1.74 -28.04 -6.43
CA GLU A 198 -2.91 -27.24 -6.81
C GLU A 198 -3.37 -26.27 -5.71
N CYS A 199 -3.20 -26.69 -4.45
CA CYS A 199 -3.55 -25.90 -3.28
C CYS A 199 -2.37 -25.12 -2.69
N HIS A 200 -1.19 -25.11 -3.34
CA HIS A 200 -0.02 -24.37 -2.86
C HIS A 200 0.37 -24.71 -1.41
N PHE A 201 0.41 -26.00 -1.08
CA PHE A 201 1.03 -26.46 0.16
C PHE A 201 2.54 -26.24 0.11
N THR A 202 3.13 -25.90 1.26
CA THR A 202 4.59 -25.83 1.43
C THR A 202 5.11 -26.96 2.31
N TYR A 203 4.25 -27.53 3.15
CA TYR A 203 4.50 -28.69 3.99
C TYR A 203 3.20 -29.48 4.16
N LEU A 204 3.27 -30.79 4.05
CA LEU A 204 2.15 -31.71 4.28
C LEU A 204 2.71 -33.02 4.82
N GLU A 205 2.29 -33.41 6.02
CA GLU A 205 2.72 -34.63 6.70
C GLU A 205 1.50 -35.39 7.20
N ILE A 206 1.45 -36.68 6.91
CA ILE A 206 0.41 -37.60 7.41
C ILE A 206 1.10 -38.71 8.20
N ASN A 207 0.86 -38.75 9.51
CA ASN A 207 1.43 -39.76 10.39
C ASN A 207 0.54 -40.10 11.62
N PRO A 208 -0.16 -41.25 11.63
CA PRO A 208 -0.08 -42.34 10.66
C PRO A 208 -1.02 -42.16 9.45
N LEU A 209 -0.56 -42.63 8.29
CA LEU A 209 -1.38 -42.94 7.12
C LEU A 209 -1.79 -44.42 7.23
N VAL A 210 -3.07 -44.74 7.33
CA VAL A 210 -3.53 -46.13 7.55
C VAL A 210 -4.21 -46.68 6.30
N VAL A 211 -3.91 -47.93 5.94
CA VAL A 211 -4.56 -48.60 4.79
C VAL A 211 -5.21 -49.91 5.23
N VAL A 212 -6.54 -49.94 5.25
CA VAL A 212 -7.35 -51.10 5.65
C VAL A 212 -8.48 -51.27 4.63
N ASN A 213 -8.88 -52.51 4.30
CA ASN A 213 -9.97 -52.81 3.36
C ASN A 213 -9.86 -52.13 1.99
N ASN A 214 -8.64 -51.98 1.44
CA ASN A 214 -8.37 -51.22 0.22
C ASN A 214 -8.92 -49.78 0.26
N LYS A 215 -8.84 -49.14 1.43
CA LYS A 215 -9.16 -47.73 1.64
C LYS A 215 -8.05 -47.07 2.45
N VAL A 216 -7.79 -45.81 2.12
CA VAL A 216 -6.80 -44.98 2.81
C VAL A 216 -7.51 -44.15 3.87
N HIS A 217 -6.98 -44.13 5.10
CA HIS A 217 -7.46 -43.33 6.23
C HIS A 217 -6.36 -42.37 6.68
N ILE A 218 -6.67 -41.07 6.68
CA ILE A 218 -5.76 -40.00 7.13
C ILE A 218 -6.01 -39.80 8.63
N LEU A 219 -5.25 -40.46 9.49
CA LEU A 219 -5.49 -40.38 10.94
C LEU A 219 -4.89 -39.12 11.56
N ASP A 220 -3.78 -38.61 11.04
CA ASP A 220 -3.17 -37.35 11.48
C ASP A 220 -2.78 -36.50 10.27
N LEU A 221 -2.89 -35.18 10.38
CA LEU A 221 -2.42 -34.27 9.33
C LEU A 221 -1.76 -33.04 9.96
N ALA A 222 -0.52 -32.78 9.57
CA ALA A 222 0.18 -31.53 9.84
C ALA A 222 0.53 -30.86 8.51
N ALA A 223 0.03 -29.64 8.28
CA ALA A 223 0.23 -28.98 7.00
C ALA A 223 0.48 -27.46 7.13
N LYS A 224 1.14 -26.91 6.12
CA LYS A 224 1.34 -25.47 5.92
C LYS A 224 0.95 -25.08 4.49
N LEU A 225 0.17 -24.02 4.35
CA LEU A 225 -0.17 -23.41 3.05
C LEU A 225 0.64 -22.12 2.86
N ASP A 226 0.97 -21.81 1.61
CA ASP A 226 1.54 -20.51 1.26
C ASP A 226 0.45 -19.43 1.24
N GLU A 227 0.30 -18.67 2.34
CA GLU A 227 -0.73 -17.62 2.48
C GLU A 227 -0.71 -16.60 1.33
N THR A 228 0.47 -16.33 0.74
CA THR A 228 0.58 -15.37 -0.36
C THR A 228 -0.16 -15.84 -1.62
N ALA A 229 -0.44 -17.14 -1.75
CA ALA A 229 -1.23 -17.72 -2.82
C ALA A 229 -2.75 -17.60 -2.61
N LEU A 230 -3.22 -16.94 -1.55
CA LEU A 230 -4.66 -16.78 -1.27
C LEU A 230 -5.44 -16.22 -2.46
N PHE A 231 -4.86 -15.29 -3.23
CA PHE A 231 -5.52 -14.73 -4.41
C PHE A 231 -5.64 -15.70 -5.59
N LEU A 232 -4.83 -16.75 -5.62
CA LEU A 232 -4.90 -17.83 -6.61
C LEU A 232 -5.81 -18.97 -6.14
N CYS A 233 -5.84 -19.21 -4.82
CA CYS A 233 -6.42 -20.40 -4.22
C CYS A 233 -7.70 -20.15 -3.41
N SER A 234 -8.28 -18.94 -3.43
CA SER A 234 -9.46 -18.59 -2.60
C SER A 234 -10.64 -19.56 -2.74
N GLU A 235 -10.87 -20.10 -3.94
CA GLU A 235 -11.91 -21.11 -4.17
C GLU A 235 -11.48 -22.54 -3.85
N LYS A 236 -10.18 -22.82 -4.03
CA LYS A 236 -9.60 -24.16 -3.76
C LYS A 236 -9.49 -24.40 -2.26
N TRP A 237 -9.14 -23.38 -1.47
CA TRP A 237 -9.02 -23.42 -0.01
C TRP A 237 -10.36 -23.36 0.73
N LYS A 238 -11.42 -23.89 0.13
CA LYS A 238 -12.68 -24.10 0.85
C LYS A 238 -12.81 -25.57 1.25
N GLY A 239 -13.29 -25.84 2.46
CA GLY A 239 -13.67 -27.18 2.91
C GLY A 239 -14.90 -27.70 2.18
N ARG A 240 -15.34 -28.93 2.51
CA ARG A 240 -16.57 -29.52 1.93
C ARG A 240 -17.84 -28.74 2.28
N ASP A 241 -17.83 -27.96 3.36
CA ASP A 241 -18.91 -27.09 3.82
C ASP A 241 -18.87 -25.68 3.21
N GLY A 242 -17.85 -25.37 2.40
CA GLY A 242 -17.66 -24.05 1.79
C GLY A 242 -16.93 -23.04 2.70
N SER A 243 -16.56 -23.40 3.93
CA SER A 243 -15.77 -22.55 4.82
C SER A 243 -14.33 -22.39 4.32
N LEU A 244 -13.73 -21.22 4.53
CA LEU A 244 -12.33 -20.98 4.19
C LEU A 244 -11.41 -21.63 5.23
N VAL A 245 -10.22 -22.05 4.80
CA VAL A 245 -9.17 -22.58 5.69
C VAL A 245 -8.80 -21.54 6.77
N GLU A 246 -8.72 -22.00 8.01
CA GLU A 246 -8.28 -21.20 9.14
C GLU A 246 -6.76 -21.34 9.38
N PHE A 247 -6.11 -20.22 9.72
CA PHE A 247 -4.70 -20.17 10.14
C PHE A 247 -4.61 -19.95 11.66
N PRO A 248 -4.62 -21.01 12.48
CA PRO A 248 -4.57 -20.87 13.93
C PRO A 248 -3.21 -20.32 14.41
N ALA A 249 -3.21 -19.65 15.57
CA ALA A 249 -1.97 -19.30 16.25
C ALA A 249 -1.22 -20.54 16.77
N PRO A 250 0.10 -20.45 16.96
CA PRO A 250 0.87 -21.50 17.64
C PRO A 250 0.34 -21.80 19.04
N PHE A 251 0.40 -23.06 19.46
CA PHE A 251 0.01 -23.47 20.81
C PHE A 251 0.68 -22.62 21.89
N GLY A 252 -0.08 -22.23 22.92
CA GLY A 252 0.39 -21.38 24.02
C GLY A 252 0.09 -19.91 23.86
N ARG A 253 -0.45 -19.47 22.71
CA ARG A 253 -0.85 -18.08 22.46
C ARG A 253 -2.22 -18.04 21.79
N ASP A 254 -3.02 -17.06 22.20
CA ASP A 254 -4.24 -16.68 21.49
C ASP A 254 -3.98 -15.44 20.66
N LEU A 255 -4.57 -15.36 19.46
CA LEU A 255 -4.59 -14.11 18.73
C LEU A 255 -5.46 -13.11 19.49
N THR A 256 -4.88 -11.95 19.81
CA THR A 256 -5.67 -10.89 20.45
C THR A 256 -6.55 -10.19 19.42
N THR A 257 -7.58 -9.48 19.88
CA THR A 257 -8.44 -8.65 19.03
C THR A 257 -7.65 -7.65 18.19
N GLU A 258 -6.56 -7.12 18.76
CA GLU A 258 -5.69 -6.15 18.10
C GLU A 258 -4.83 -6.79 17.01
N GLU A 259 -4.37 -8.01 17.22
CA GLU A 259 -3.59 -8.75 16.22
C GLU A 259 -4.43 -9.10 15.00
N HIS A 260 -5.69 -9.48 15.22
CA HIS A 260 -6.65 -9.67 14.13
C HIS A 260 -6.89 -8.38 13.35
N TYR A 261 -7.04 -7.24 14.04
CA TYR A 261 -7.24 -5.95 13.39
C TYR A 261 -6.05 -5.53 12.52
N ILE A 262 -4.81 -5.66 13.02
CA ILE A 262 -3.61 -5.35 12.24
C ILE A 262 -3.43 -6.32 11.06
N ALA A 263 -3.71 -7.62 11.25
CA ALA A 263 -3.65 -8.60 10.17
C ALA A 263 -4.66 -8.31 9.04
N ASP A 264 -5.85 -7.82 9.39
CA ASP A 264 -6.86 -7.39 8.41
C ASP A 264 -6.40 -6.14 7.64
N LEU A 265 -5.83 -5.14 8.33
CA LEU A 265 -5.25 -3.94 7.70
C LEU A 265 -4.13 -4.29 6.71
N ASP A 266 -3.22 -5.19 7.11
CA ASP A 266 -2.13 -5.71 6.30
C ASP A 266 -2.63 -6.40 5.02
N SER A 267 -3.66 -7.24 5.13
CA SER A 267 -4.22 -7.99 3.99
C SER A 267 -4.82 -7.10 2.90
N LYS A 268 -5.20 -5.86 3.25
CA LYS A 268 -5.88 -4.88 2.37
C LYS A 268 -4.92 -3.90 1.71
N THR A 269 -3.61 -4.04 1.92
CA THR A 269 -2.62 -3.10 1.41
C THR A 269 -1.38 -3.79 0.84
N GLY A 270 -0.60 -3.04 0.04
CA GLY A 270 0.73 -3.49 -0.41
C GLY A 270 1.86 -3.13 0.56
N ALA A 271 1.55 -2.36 1.61
CA ALA A 271 2.44 -2.15 2.75
C ALA A 271 2.47 -3.41 3.64
N SER A 272 3.46 -3.52 4.52
CA SER A 272 3.51 -4.58 5.53
C SER A 272 3.22 -3.99 6.91
N LEU A 273 2.27 -4.58 7.63
CA LEU A 273 1.87 -4.22 8.98
C LEU A 273 1.79 -5.50 9.83
N LYS A 274 2.70 -5.67 10.78
CA LYS A 274 2.74 -6.86 11.65
C LYS A 274 2.69 -6.45 13.10
N LEU A 275 1.91 -7.16 13.89
CA LEU A 275 1.86 -7.01 15.34
C LEU A 275 1.70 -8.37 16.01
N THR A 276 2.45 -8.57 17.09
CA THR A 276 2.41 -9.75 17.94
C THR A 276 2.68 -9.31 19.37
N ILE A 277 1.69 -9.48 20.24
CA ILE A 277 1.76 -9.22 21.67
C ILE A 277 2.43 -10.43 22.32
N LEU A 278 3.57 -10.18 22.96
CA LEU A 278 4.38 -11.17 23.67
C LEU A 278 4.04 -11.18 25.17
N ASN A 279 3.94 -9.99 25.76
CA ASN A 279 3.61 -9.79 27.16
C ASN A 279 2.77 -8.52 27.30
N ARG A 280 1.45 -8.66 27.48
CA ARG A 280 0.53 -7.50 27.58
C ARG A 280 0.85 -6.58 28.77
N GLU A 281 1.43 -7.11 29.84
CA GLU A 281 1.88 -6.35 31.03
C GLU A 281 3.32 -5.81 30.91
N GLY A 282 4.01 -6.15 29.81
CA GLY A 282 5.36 -5.69 29.53
C GLY A 282 5.47 -4.16 29.48
N ARG A 283 6.59 -3.62 29.96
CA ARG A 283 6.83 -2.18 29.97
C ARG A 283 7.54 -1.67 28.72
N ILE A 284 8.20 -2.53 27.94
CA ILE A 284 8.96 -2.13 26.75
C ILE A 284 8.11 -2.41 25.51
N TRP A 285 7.65 -1.35 24.87
CA TRP A 285 6.86 -1.38 23.65
C TRP A 285 7.69 -0.92 22.46
N THR A 286 7.50 -1.56 21.31
CA THR A 286 8.23 -1.25 20.08
C THR A 286 7.26 -0.94 18.94
N MET A 287 7.56 0.13 18.21
CA MET A 287 6.88 0.53 16.97
C MET A 287 7.95 0.86 15.95
N VAL A 288 8.57 -0.18 15.40
CA VAL A 288 9.77 -0.07 14.56
C VAL A 288 9.39 -0.23 13.09
N ALA A 289 9.94 0.60 12.21
CA ALA A 289 9.68 0.47 10.79
C ALA A 289 10.72 -0.36 10.04
N GLY A 290 10.25 -1.39 9.33
CA GLY A 290 11.05 -2.35 8.56
C GLY A 290 11.28 -3.67 9.28
N GLY A 291 10.96 -4.78 8.63
CA GLY A 291 11.12 -6.13 9.20
C GLY A 291 12.53 -6.49 9.66
N GLY A 292 13.57 -6.11 8.92
CA GLY A 292 14.95 -6.33 9.39
C GLY A 292 15.33 -5.45 10.59
N ALA A 293 14.84 -4.21 10.62
CA ALA A 293 15.13 -3.30 11.71
C ALA A 293 14.40 -3.74 12.99
N SER A 294 13.12 -4.13 12.91
CA SER A 294 12.37 -4.60 14.08
C SER A 294 13.06 -5.78 14.76
N VAL A 295 13.57 -6.74 13.99
CA VAL A 295 14.36 -7.87 14.50
C VAL A 295 15.61 -7.38 15.23
N VAL A 296 16.39 -6.47 14.67
CA VAL A 296 17.61 -5.93 15.31
C VAL A 296 17.29 -5.14 16.59
N PHE A 297 16.20 -4.39 16.61
CA PHE A 297 15.75 -3.70 17.81
C PHE A 297 15.35 -4.70 18.90
N THR A 298 14.63 -5.77 18.54
CA THR A 298 14.25 -6.84 19.46
C THR A 298 15.47 -7.61 19.98
N ASP A 299 16.43 -7.96 19.12
CA ASP A 299 17.73 -8.54 19.50
C ASP A 299 18.41 -7.67 20.57
N THR A 300 18.51 -6.36 20.32
CA THR A 300 19.16 -5.43 21.25
C THR A 300 18.43 -5.35 22.59
N VAL A 301 17.10 -5.37 22.60
CA VAL A 301 16.32 -5.39 23.85
C VAL A 301 16.60 -6.67 24.64
N CYS A 302 16.65 -7.82 23.97
CA CYS A 302 16.97 -9.11 24.59
C CYS A 302 18.40 -9.16 25.11
N ASP A 303 19.38 -8.71 24.32
CA ASP A 303 20.81 -8.69 24.67
C ASP A 303 21.08 -7.82 25.91
N LEU A 304 20.30 -6.75 26.11
CA LEU A 304 20.39 -5.85 27.26
C LEU A 304 19.53 -6.31 28.46
N GLY A 305 19.01 -7.54 28.44
CA GLY A 305 18.27 -8.15 29.56
C GLY A 305 16.79 -7.75 29.65
N GLY A 306 16.25 -7.12 28.62
CA GLY A 306 14.85 -6.66 28.56
C GLY A 306 13.83 -7.70 28.10
N SER A 307 14.23 -8.96 27.87
CA SER A 307 13.38 -10.00 27.24
C SER A 307 12.05 -10.24 27.98
N ASN A 308 12.06 -10.23 29.32
CA ASN A 308 10.87 -10.48 30.13
C ASN A 308 9.90 -9.28 30.16
N GLU A 309 10.42 -8.07 29.95
CA GLU A 309 9.65 -6.83 29.95
C GLU A 309 9.21 -6.39 28.53
N LEU A 310 9.65 -7.10 27.48
CA LEU A 310 9.28 -6.85 26.10
C LEU A 310 7.80 -7.22 25.85
N ALA A 311 7.01 -6.21 25.50
CA ALA A 311 5.57 -6.35 25.40
C ALA A 311 5.09 -6.87 24.04
N ASN A 312 5.76 -6.47 22.97
CA ASN A 312 5.36 -6.80 21.61
C ASN A 312 6.56 -6.96 20.67
N TYR A 313 6.34 -7.73 19.61
CA TYR A 313 7.09 -7.67 18.36
C TYR A 313 6.16 -7.12 17.28
N GLY A 314 6.63 -6.18 16.48
CA GLY A 314 5.85 -5.62 15.39
C GLY A 314 6.69 -4.78 14.44
N GLU A 315 6.20 -4.63 13.22
CA GLU A 315 6.80 -3.74 12.24
C GLU A 315 5.77 -3.08 11.33
N TYR A 316 6.15 -1.94 10.76
CA TYR A 316 5.45 -1.33 9.63
C TYR A 316 6.44 -0.95 8.52
N SER A 317 6.14 -1.28 7.27
CA SER A 317 7.01 -0.97 6.13
C SER A 317 6.25 -0.96 4.79
N GLY A 318 6.93 -0.72 3.67
CA GLY A 318 6.28 -0.65 2.36
C GLY A 318 5.57 0.68 2.06
N ASP A 319 5.96 1.79 2.71
CA ASP A 319 5.37 3.14 2.56
C ASP A 319 3.87 3.21 2.89
N PRO A 320 3.46 2.82 4.12
CA PRO A 320 2.07 2.89 4.54
C PRO A 320 1.55 4.34 4.52
N SER A 321 0.23 4.46 4.39
CA SER A 321 -0.44 5.75 4.43
C SER A 321 -0.39 6.39 5.82
N GLU A 322 -0.69 7.69 5.89
CA GLU A 322 -0.78 8.40 7.16
C GLU A 322 -1.88 7.78 8.03
N SER A 323 -3.04 7.48 7.44
CA SER A 323 -4.17 6.79 8.10
C SER A 323 -3.81 5.37 8.56
N GLN A 324 -3.11 4.59 7.74
CA GLN A 324 -2.66 3.25 8.13
C GLN A 324 -1.69 3.30 9.30
N THR A 325 -0.75 4.26 9.27
CA THR A 325 0.19 4.46 10.38
C THR A 325 -0.52 4.95 11.64
N TYR A 326 -1.54 5.80 11.50
CA TYR A 326 -2.40 6.22 12.61
C TYR A 326 -3.12 5.04 13.25
N GLU A 327 -3.80 4.19 12.48
CA GLU A 327 -4.52 3.04 13.05
C GLU A 327 -3.54 2.05 13.70
N TYR A 328 -2.39 1.77 13.09
CA TYR A 328 -1.36 0.93 13.69
C TYR A 328 -0.83 1.49 15.02
N ALA A 329 -0.49 2.79 15.05
CA ALA A 329 -0.02 3.47 16.26
C ALA A 329 -1.10 3.48 17.34
N LYS A 330 -2.33 3.85 16.99
CA LYS A 330 -3.51 3.84 17.87
C LYS A 330 -3.72 2.48 18.52
N THR A 331 -3.59 1.39 17.77
CA THR A 331 -3.71 0.03 18.32
C THR A 331 -2.64 -0.24 19.38
N ILE A 332 -1.36 0.09 19.11
CA ILE A 332 -0.28 -0.06 20.10
C ILE A 332 -0.52 0.81 21.34
N LEU A 333 -0.86 2.09 21.14
CA LEU A 333 -1.12 3.03 22.23
C LEU A 333 -2.31 2.60 23.10
N SER A 334 -3.34 2.01 22.49
CA SER A 334 -4.48 1.44 23.19
C SER A 334 -4.03 0.33 24.14
N VAL A 335 -3.35 -0.70 23.63
CA VAL A 335 -2.96 -1.85 24.46
C VAL A 335 -1.94 -1.47 25.52
N MET A 336 -0.97 -0.62 25.18
CA MET A 336 0.06 -0.22 26.14
C MET A 336 -0.47 0.64 27.28
N THR A 337 -1.65 1.26 27.13
CA THR A 337 -2.29 2.09 28.17
C THR A 337 -3.47 1.38 28.85
N GLU A 338 -3.51 0.05 28.77
CA GLU A 338 -4.45 -0.76 29.53
C GLU A 338 -3.94 -1.09 30.93
N GLY A 339 -4.90 -1.28 31.84
CA GLY A 339 -4.67 -1.77 33.19
C GLY A 339 -4.18 -0.69 34.15
N LYS A 340 -3.49 -1.13 35.22
CA LYS A 340 -2.91 -0.21 36.20
C LYS A 340 -1.56 0.30 35.70
N PRO A 341 -1.19 1.57 35.97
CA PRO A 341 0.12 2.10 35.66
C PRO A 341 1.25 1.24 36.26
N ASN A 342 2.28 0.96 35.45
CA ASN A 342 3.45 0.23 35.92
C ASN A 342 4.28 1.13 36.84
N PRO A 343 4.72 0.69 38.04
CA PRO A 343 5.50 1.53 38.96
C PRO A 343 6.80 2.10 38.38
N LYS A 344 7.39 1.43 37.38
CA LYS A 344 8.61 1.90 36.69
C LYS A 344 8.32 2.75 35.44
N GLY A 345 7.05 3.06 35.17
CA GLY A 345 6.59 3.59 33.90
C GLY A 345 6.74 2.61 32.74
N LYS A 346 6.26 3.00 31.55
CA LYS A 346 6.41 2.25 30.30
C LYS A 346 7.30 3.01 29.32
N VAL A 347 7.90 2.30 28.37
CA VAL A 347 8.77 2.89 27.35
C VAL A 347 8.29 2.49 25.97
N LEU A 348 8.20 3.46 25.06
CA LEU A 348 7.86 3.25 23.66
C LEU A 348 9.06 3.58 22.78
N ILE A 349 9.54 2.59 22.03
CA ILE A 349 10.66 2.71 21.09
C ILE A 349 10.10 2.83 19.67
N ILE A 350 10.13 4.03 19.12
CA ILE A 350 9.73 4.34 17.73
C ILE A 350 10.99 4.39 16.87
N GLY A 351 11.39 3.22 16.38
CA GLY A 351 12.69 3.03 15.76
C GLY A 351 12.66 2.76 14.26
N GLY A 352 13.87 2.62 13.73
CA GLY A 352 14.18 1.82 12.57
C GLY A 352 15.33 2.39 11.75
N SER A 353 15.62 1.73 10.63
CA SER A 353 16.73 2.10 9.76
C SER A 353 16.46 3.38 8.96
N ILE A 354 17.46 3.82 8.18
CA ILE A 354 17.27 4.84 7.15
C ILE A 354 16.40 4.27 6.02
N ALA A 355 15.17 4.75 5.87
CA ALA A 355 14.26 4.28 4.82
C ALA A 355 14.78 4.62 3.41
N ASN A 356 14.43 3.76 2.45
CA ASN A 356 14.72 3.98 1.03
C ASN A 356 13.61 4.81 0.34
N PHE A 357 12.35 4.43 0.54
CA PHE A 357 11.21 5.06 -0.15
C PHE A 357 10.06 5.48 0.77
N THR A 358 9.96 4.89 1.97
CA THR A 358 8.93 5.26 2.95
C THR A 358 9.07 6.72 3.36
N ASN A 359 8.00 7.49 3.18
CA ASN A 359 7.96 8.90 3.54
C ASN A 359 7.78 9.07 5.05
N VAL A 360 8.87 9.44 5.74
CA VAL A 360 8.90 9.56 7.21
C VAL A 360 7.98 10.69 7.69
N ALA A 361 7.82 11.78 6.93
CA ALA A 361 6.96 12.89 7.32
C ALA A 361 5.46 12.53 7.29
N LYS A 362 5.07 11.61 6.40
CA LYS A 362 3.71 11.07 6.27
C LYS A 362 3.42 10.07 7.39
N THR A 363 4.30 9.09 7.59
CA THR A 363 4.11 8.08 8.64
C THR A 363 4.12 8.73 10.04
N PHE A 364 5.02 9.68 10.30
CA PHE A 364 5.06 10.38 11.58
C PHE A 364 3.86 11.32 11.77
N GLY A 365 3.23 11.80 10.69
CA GLY A 365 1.93 12.51 10.78
C GLY A 365 0.85 11.64 11.43
N GLY A 366 0.77 10.36 11.05
CA GLY A 366 -0.17 9.40 11.62
C GLY A 366 0.13 9.10 13.10
N ILE A 367 1.41 8.95 13.44
CA ILE A 367 1.85 8.75 14.83
C ILE A 367 1.50 9.97 15.69
N VAL A 368 1.72 11.19 15.17
CA VAL A 368 1.35 12.44 15.86
C VAL A 368 -0.15 12.51 16.16
N LYS A 369 -1.01 12.19 15.17
CA LYS A 369 -2.46 12.12 15.36
C LYS A 369 -2.85 11.11 16.45
N ALA A 370 -2.12 9.99 16.56
CA ALA A 370 -2.34 9.00 17.62
C ALA A 370 -1.93 9.54 19.00
N PHE A 371 -0.81 10.27 19.12
CA PHE A 371 -0.43 10.92 20.38
C PHE A 371 -1.46 11.95 20.85
N GLU A 372 -1.98 12.77 19.95
CA GLU A 372 -3.04 13.74 20.27
C GLU A 372 -4.28 13.06 20.84
N SER A 373 -4.60 11.85 20.35
CA SER A 373 -5.77 11.07 20.80
C SER A 373 -5.56 10.36 22.15
N PHE A 374 -4.31 10.13 22.58
CA PHE A 374 -3.97 9.30 23.76
C PHE A 374 -3.17 10.04 24.84
N VAL A 375 -3.02 11.38 24.74
CA VAL A 375 -2.17 12.19 25.63
C VAL A 375 -2.41 11.93 27.12
N ASP A 376 -3.66 11.94 27.58
CA ASP A 376 -4.00 11.76 29.00
C ASP A 376 -3.59 10.39 29.51
N LYS A 377 -3.85 9.35 28.72
CA LYS A 377 -3.50 7.96 29.04
C LYS A 377 -1.99 7.72 29.06
N LEU A 378 -1.25 8.36 28.15
CA LEU A 378 0.21 8.27 28.10
C LEU A 378 0.84 8.90 29.34
N LYS A 379 0.29 10.02 29.82
CA LYS A 379 0.73 10.67 31.07
C LYS A 379 0.40 9.81 32.29
N GLU A 380 -0.82 9.27 32.37
CA GLU A 380 -1.25 8.38 33.44
C GLU A 380 -0.32 7.15 33.59
N HIS A 381 0.11 6.57 32.47
CA HIS A 381 1.00 5.40 32.43
C HIS A 381 2.49 5.74 32.48
N HIS A 382 2.85 7.03 32.66
CA HIS A 382 4.22 7.51 32.74
C HIS A 382 5.08 7.01 31.55
N VAL A 383 4.54 7.13 30.33
CA VAL A 383 5.19 6.61 29.12
C VAL A 383 6.32 7.54 28.68
N THR A 384 7.54 7.00 28.55
CA THR A 384 8.67 7.69 27.92
C THR A 384 8.90 7.20 26.51
N ILE A 385 9.09 8.11 25.55
CA ILE A 385 9.14 7.77 24.12
C ILE A 385 10.54 8.07 23.56
N TYR A 386 11.11 7.13 22.82
CA TYR A 386 12.40 7.28 22.15
C TYR A 386 12.24 7.07 20.65
N VAL A 387 12.71 8.03 19.86
CA VAL A 387 12.49 8.08 18.41
C VAL A 387 13.82 8.13 17.68
N ARG A 388 14.08 7.19 16.77
CA ARG A 388 15.23 7.24 15.85
C ARG A 388 14.78 6.85 14.45
N ARG A 389 14.92 7.76 13.48
CA ARG A 389 14.56 7.49 12.09
C ARG A 389 15.34 8.32 11.07
N GLY A 390 15.60 7.73 9.90
CA GLY A 390 16.09 8.41 8.70
C GLY A 390 15.30 7.98 7.45
N GLY A 391 15.59 8.62 6.31
CA GLY A 391 14.97 8.33 5.01
C GLY A 391 14.19 9.53 4.44
N PRO A 392 13.38 9.34 3.39
CA PRO A 392 12.69 10.43 2.72
C PRO A 392 11.90 11.33 3.68
N ASN A 393 12.19 12.63 3.63
CA ASN A 393 11.57 13.70 4.42
C ASN A 393 11.68 13.53 5.96
N TYR A 394 12.68 12.80 6.45
CA TYR A 394 12.83 12.54 7.89
C TYR A 394 12.99 13.81 8.73
N GLN A 395 13.61 14.88 8.21
CA GLN A 395 13.80 16.13 8.93
C GLN A 395 12.46 16.77 9.30
N GLN A 396 11.46 16.69 8.42
CA GLN A 396 10.11 17.18 8.70
C GLN A 396 9.38 16.25 9.68
N GLY A 397 9.49 14.93 9.51
CA GLY A 397 8.90 13.96 10.44
C GLY A 397 9.40 14.15 11.86
N LEU A 398 10.71 14.20 12.08
CA LEU A 398 11.32 14.41 13.40
C LEU A 398 10.93 15.77 14.00
N ARG A 399 10.83 16.81 13.18
CA ARG A 399 10.37 18.14 13.62
C ARG A 399 8.93 18.10 14.14
N LYS A 400 8.01 17.47 13.41
CA LYS A 400 6.61 17.30 13.85
C LYS A 400 6.53 16.59 15.20
N ILE A 401 7.30 15.52 15.38
CA ILE A 401 7.33 14.79 16.66
C ILE A 401 7.86 15.68 17.80
N LYS A 402 8.90 16.47 17.55
CA LYS A 402 9.48 17.37 18.54
C LYS A 402 8.52 18.50 18.94
N GLU A 403 7.88 19.13 17.96
CA GLU A 403 6.85 20.15 18.19
C GLU A 403 5.66 19.60 19.00
N VAL A 404 5.26 18.35 18.72
CA VAL A 404 4.18 17.66 19.43
C VAL A 404 4.60 17.27 20.84
N ALA A 405 5.85 16.87 21.05
CA ALA A 405 6.40 16.59 22.38
C ALA A 405 6.29 17.81 23.29
N ASP A 406 6.72 18.98 22.80
CA ASP A 406 6.67 20.24 23.55
C ASP A 406 5.22 20.69 23.77
N ARG A 407 4.37 20.60 22.75
CA ARG A 407 2.96 21.02 22.83
C ARG A 407 2.12 20.14 23.76
N LEU A 408 2.34 18.83 23.75
CA LEU A 408 1.59 17.88 24.58
C LEU A 408 2.24 17.64 25.95
N ASP A 409 3.44 18.17 26.18
CA ASP A 409 4.24 17.93 27.39
C ASP A 409 4.40 16.43 27.66
N LEU A 410 4.91 15.72 26.65
CA LEU A 410 5.23 14.29 26.71
C LEU A 410 6.77 14.12 26.69
N PRO A 411 7.34 13.19 27.48
CA PRO A 411 8.78 12.95 27.50
C PRO A 411 9.21 12.16 26.26
N ILE A 412 9.49 12.88 25.16
CA ILE A 412 9.90 12.30 23.87
C ILE A 412 11.34 12.71 23.54
N HIS A 413 12.22 11.72 23.34
CA HIS A 413 13.60 11.92 22.89
C HIS A 413 13.74 11.59 21.40
N VAL A 414 14.17 12.56 20.59
CA VAL A 414 14.15 12.48 19.13
C VAL A 414 15.57 12.51 18.55
N PHE A 415 15.91 11.51 17.72
CA PHE A 415 17.22 11.31 17.10
C PHE A 415 17.10 11.04 15.60
N GLY A 416 18.09 11.50 14.83
CA GLY A 416 18.19 11.29 13.39
C GLY A 416 19.18 10.17 13.00
N PRO A 417 19.54 10.09 11.70
CA PRO A 417 20.45 9.07 11.17
C PRO A 417 21.90 9.21 11.66
N GLU A 418 22.29 10.38 12.18
CA GLU A 418 23.59 10.61 12.82
C GLU A 418 23.76 9.80 14.12
N THR A 419 22.66 9.39 14.75
CA THR A 419 22.66 8.49 15.90
C THR A 419 22.60 7.03 15.43
N HIS A 420 23.45 6.18 16.00
CA HIS A 420 23.44 4.73 15.71
C HIS A 420 22.05 4.13 15.95
N MET A 421 21.61 3.24 15.06
CA MET A 421 20.21 2.77 14.99
C MET A 421 19.64 2.30 16.33
N THR A 422 20.38 1.44 17.02
CA THR A 422 20.00 0.77 18.27
C THR A 422 20.41 1.53 19.54
N ALA A 423 21.10 2.67 19.42
CA ALA A 423 21.58 3.43 20.59
C ALA A 423 20.45 3.87 21.53
N ILE A 424 19.26 4.13 20.98
CA ILE A 424 18.09 4.51 21.75
C ILE A 424 17.55 3.40 22.65
N VAL A 425 17.87 2.12 22.36
CA VAL A 425 17.45 0.98 23.19
C VAL A 425 18.19 1.00 24.53
N GLY A 426 19.50 1.25 24.51
CA GLY A 426 20.30 1.36 25.74
C GLY A 426 19.84 2.51 26.64
N ALA A 427 19.43 3.63 26.05
CA ALA A 427 18.85 4.77 26.76
C ALA A 427 17.46 4.45 27.33
N ALA A 428 16.59 3.83 26.52
CA ALA A 428 15.26 3.38 26.93
C ALA A 428 15.27 2.42 28.13
N LEU A 429 16.28 1.56 28.21
CA LEU A 429 16.45 0.60 29.31
C LEU A 429 17.21 1.17 30.51
N GLY A 430 17.76 2.38 30.42
CA GLY A 430 18.58 2.99 31.48
C GLY A 430 19.96 2.34 31.65
N VAL A 431 20.41 1.54 30.69
CA VAL A 431 21.71 0.84 30.72
C VAL A 431 22.83 1.76 30.22
N ARG A 432 22.52 2.63 29.26
CA ARG A 432 23.44 3.63 28.71
C ARG A 432 22.83 5.02 28.90
N PRO A 433 23.64 6.08 29.09
CA PRO A 433 23.12 7.43 29.13
C PRO A 433 22.44 7.77 27.80
N VAL A 434 21.47 8.69 27.85
CA VAL A 434 20.86 9.26 26.64
C VAL A 434 22.00 9.80 25.75
N PRO A 435 22.06 9.40 24.46
CA PRO A 435 23.09 9.89 23.55
C PRO A 435 23.16 11.43 23.61
N ALA A 436 24.36 11.99 23.71
CA ALA A 436 24.54 13.44 23.71
C ALA A 436 23.86 14.01 22.47
N ALA A 437 23.08 15.09 22.64
CA ALA A 437 22.37 15.72 21.54
C ALA A 437 23.35 15.97 20.38
N PRO A 438 23.10 15.43 19.18
CA PRO A 438 24.00 15.66 18.07
C PRO A 438 24.04 17.16 17.76
N VAL A 439 25.24 17.65 17.40
CA VAL A 439 25.41 18.95 16.77
C VAL A 439 24.43 19.00 15.60
N ALA A 440 23.61 20.06 15.54
CA ALA A 440 22.56 20.23 14.54
C ALA A 440 23.04 19.73 13.16
N PRO A 441 22.21 18.97 12.42
CA PRO A 441 22.64 18.39 11.15
C PRO A 441 23.26 19.50 10.31
N HIS A 442 24.49 19.28 9.82
CA HIS A 442 25.02 20.09 8.73
C HIS A 442 24.00 20.00 7.60
N THR A 443 23.15 21.02 7.50
CA THR A 443 22.07 21.04 6.53
C THR A 443 22.72 20.88 5.17
N THR A 444 22.31 19.87 4.41
CA THR A 444 22.73 19.62 3.02
C THR A 444 22.54 20.86 2.12
N GLY A 445 21.77 21.85 2.58
CA GLY A 445 21.76 23.21 2.04
C GLY A 445 23.14 23.83 1.83
N GLN A 446 24.16 23.52 2.65
CA GLN A 446 25.51 24.09 2.46
C GLN A 446 26.23 23.51 1.22
N PHE A 447 25.95 22.25 0.86
CA PHE A 447 26.48 21.63 -0.37
C PHE A 447 25.62 21.95 -1.61
N LEU A 448 24.31 22.08 -1.45
CA LEU A 448 23.37 22.39 -2.53
C LEU A 448 23.35 23.89 -2.93
N LEU A 449 23.89 24.78 -2.08
CA LEU A 449 23.84 26.25 -2.27
C LEU A 449 25.21 26.89 -2.61
N SER A 450 26.24 26.13 -2.98
CA SER A 450 27.54 26.71 -3.34
C SER A 450 27.76 26.75 -4.86
N PRO A 451 27.33 27.82 -5.58
CA PRO A 451 27.68 28.01 -6.97
C PRO A 451 29.05 28.69 -7.06
N GLU A 452 30.13 27.91 -6.99
CA GLU A 452 31.40 28.46 -7.47
C GLU A 452 31.38 28.49 -9.01
N ARG A 453 31.56 29.71 -9.53
CA ARG A 453 31.57 30.05 -10.95
C ARG A 453 32.64 29.26 -11.70
N ASN A 454 32.25 28.19 -12.39
CA ASN A 454 33.11 27.60 -13.41
C ASN A 454 32.98 28.38 -14.72
N THR A 455 33.98 29.20 -14.96
CA THR A 455 34.31 29.83 -16.23
C THR A 455 34.42 28.79 -17.36
N ALA A 456 33.88 29.17 -18.52
CA ALA A 456 33.89 28.40 -19.76
C ALA A 456 35.27 27.79 -20.06
N GLY A 457 35.32 26.45 -20.07
CA GLY A 457 36.45 25.66 -20.53
C GLY A 457 36.13 25.03 -21.89
N THR A 458 36.94 25.39 -22.86
CA THR A 458 36.89 25.12 -24.30
C THR A 458 36.67 23.63 -24.65
N ILE A 459 35.71 23.38 -25.53
CA ILE A 459 35.48 22.08 -26.19
C ILE A 459 36.69 21.76 -27.08
N ARG A 460 37.41 20.68 -26.77
CA ARG A 460 38.34 20.05 -27.72
C ARG A 460 37.59 18.94 -28.45
N ASN A 461 37.36 19.17 -29.74
CA ASN A 461 37.02 18.12 -30.69
C ASN A 461 38.16 17.10 -30.72
N ILE A 462 37.85 15.85 -30.42
CA ILE A 462 38.67 14.70 -30.84
C ILE A 462 37.76 13.86 -31.72
N ASP A 463 38.06 13.93 -33.00
CA ASP A 463 37.56 13.06 -34.04
C ASP A 463 38.63 11.98 -34.24
N SER A 464 38.22 10.70 -34.20
CA SER A 464 38.77 9.63 -35.04
C SER A 464 38.29 8.24 -34.58
N SER A 465 37.33 7.72 -35.33
CA SER A 465 37.36 6.37 -35.93
C SER A 465 38.29 5.30 -35.33
N VAL A 466 37.72 4.24 -34.76
CA VAL A 466 38.28 2.88 -34.84
C VAL A 466 37.16 1.87 -35.07
N ASP A 467 37.39 1.01 -36.05
CA ASP A 467 36.52 -0.02 -36.63
C ASP A 467 35.82 -0.95 -35.64
N LEU A 468 34.50 -1.08 -35.84
CA LEU A 468 33.69 -2.20 -35.40
C LEU A 468 33.81 -3.33 -36.45
N ARG A 469 34.63 -4.35 -36.18
CA ARG A 469 34.50 -5.69 -36.81
C ARG A 469 35.41 -6.71 -36.12
N SER A 470 34.83 -7.50 -35.23
CA SER A 470 35.19 -8.92 -35.07
C SER A 470 34.03 -9.63 -34.38
N GLY A 471 33.15 -10.22 -35.19
CA GLY A 471 32.20 -11.19 -34.71
C GLY A 471 32.95 -12.47 -34.34
N VAL A 472 32.89 -12.83 -33.06
CA VAL A 472 33.27 -14.16 -32.60
C VAL A 472 31.97 -14.83 -32.18
N GLN A 473 31.48 -15.75 -33.02
CA GLN A 473 30.47 -16.73 -32.63
C GLN A 473 31.10 -17.62 -31.56
N GLN A 474 30.60 -17.53 -30.32
CA GLN A 474 30.90 -18.53 -29.29
C GLN A 474 29.85 -19.64 -29.39
N GLU A 475 30.35 -20.84 -29.70
CA GLU A 475 29.62 -22.10 -29.67
C GLU A 475 29.14 -22.41 -28.24
N VAL A 476 27.88 -22.80 -28.14
CA VAL A 476 27.23 -23.23 -26.89
C VAL A 476 27.79 -24.60 -26.46
N LYS A 477 28.41 -24.66 -25.28
CA LYS A 477 28.73 -25.92 -24.58
C LYS A 477 28.15 -25.92 -23.15
N ALA A 478 27.80 -27.14 -22.72
CA ALA A 478 27.01 -27.58 -21.57
C ALA A 478 27.11 -26.81 -20.21
N VAL A 479 25.91 -26.40 -19.78
CA VAL A 479 25.30 -26.17 -18.45
C VAL A 479 26.18 -26.32 -17.19
N GLY A 480 26.69 -25.18 -16.73
CA GLY A 480 26.82 -24.79 -15.32
C GLY A 480 26.36 -23.33 -15.18
N LYS A 481 25.86 -22.89 -14.02
CA LYS A 481 25.40 -21.50 -13.80
C LYS A 481 26.58 -20.53 -13.93
N GLU A 482 26.82 -19.97 -15.13
CA GLU A 482 27.82 -18.92 -15.34
C GLU A 482 27.33 -17.61 -14.71
N LEU A 483 27.83 -17.31 -13.51
CA LEU A 483 27.58 -16.04 -12.85
C LEU A 483 28.35 -14.93 -13.58
N TYR A 484 27.66 -13.85 -13.95
CA TYR A 484 28.33 -12.66 -14.47
C TYR A 484 29.32 -12.10 -13.44
N GLU A 485 30.55 -11.83 -13.87
CA GLU A 485 31.57 -11.16 -13.03
C GLU A 485 31.08 -9.80 -12.52
N SER A 486 30.42 -9.02 -13.38
CA SER A 486 29.80 -7.75 -13.03
C SER A 486 28.36 -7.64 -13.56
N LEU A 487 27.43 -7.27 -12.67
CA LEU A 487 26.02 -7.06 -13.01
C LEU A 487 25.76 -5.66 -13.57
N PHE A 488 26.46 -4.66 -13.05
CA PHE A 488 26.24 -3.26 -13.38
C PHE A 488 27.56 -2.54 -13.62
N GLU A 489 27.58 -1.68 -14.64
CA GLU A 489 28.67 -0.79 -14.96
C GLU A 489 28.10 0.59 -15.33
N ASN A 490 28.96 1.58 -15.55
CA ASN A 490 28.56 2.96 -15.82
C ASN A 490 27.73 3.16 -17.12
N ASN A 491 27.72 2.17 -18.01
CA ASN A 491 26.98 2.17 -19.27
C ASN A 491 25.68 1.35 -19.20
N THR A 492 25.37 0.71 -18.08
CA THR A 492 24.18 -0.13 -17.92
C THR A 492 22.88 0.64 -18.18
N LYS A 493 22.00 0.05 -19.01
CA LYS A 493 20.69 0.61 -19.35
C LYS A 493 19.56 -0.28 -18.84
N ALA A 494 18.50 0.37 -18.38
CA ALA A 494 17.35 -0.27 -17.76
C ALA A 494 16.02 0.17 -18.39
N VAL A 495 15.10 -0.79 -18.48
CA VAL A 495 13.67 -0.54 -18.70
C VAL A 495 12.93 -0.69 -17.38
N ILE A 496 12.05 0.27 -17.08
CA ILE A 496 11.26 0.27 -15.85
C ILE A 496 9.83 -0.18 -16.15
N TRP A 497 9.40 -1.28 -15.55
CA TRP A 497 8.02 -1.71 -15.64
C TRP A 497 7.19 -1.04 -14.52
N GLY A 498 6.17 -0.29 -14.91
CA GLY A 498 5.28 0.47 -14.01
C GLY A 498 5.47 1.98 -14.10
N GLN A 499 4.44 2.74 -13.72
CA GLN A 499 4.46 4.21 -13.75
C GLN A 499 5.13 4.80 -12.49
N GLN A 500 6.46 4.68 -12.41
CA GLN A 500 7.25 5.04 -11.22
C GLN A 500 8.07 6.32 -11.42
N LEU A 501 7.40 7.48 -11.50
CA LEU A 501 8.04 8.77 -11.75
C LEU A 501 9.15 9.11 -10.74
N LYS A 502 8.89 8.94 -9.44
CA LYS A 502 9.85 9.27 -8.37
C LYS A 502 11.07 8.35 -8.38
N ALA A 503 10.88 7.05 -8.60
CA ALA A 503 11.97 6.09 -8.65
C ALA A 503 12.88 6.34 -9.86
N VAL A 504 12.28 6.60 -11.04
CA VAL A 504 13.03 6.95 -12.26
C VAL A 504 13.80 8.25 -12.02
N GLN A 505 13.17 9.31 -11.52
CA GLN A 505 13.87 10.58 -11.24
C GLN A 505 15.03 10.36 -10.27
N GLY A 506 14.83 9.62 -9.18
CA GLY A 506 15.90 9.31 -8.22
C GLY A 506 17.06 8.48 -8.81
N MET A 507 16.80 7.63 -9.80
CA MET A 507 17.85 6.94 -10.56
C MET A 507 18.63 7.93 -11.45
N LEU A 508 17.93 8.84 -12.14
CA LEU A 508 18.55 9.85 -13.01
C LEU A 508 19.38 10.87 -12.23
N ASP A 509 18.91 11.28 -11.06
CA ASP A 509 19.65 12.17 -10.16
C ASP A 509 20.93 11.48 -9.68
N PHE A 510 20.83 10.20 -9.30
CA PHE A 510 21.98 9.36 -8.95
C PHE A 510 22.97 9.26 -10.11
N ASP A 511 22.49 9.01 -11.33
CA ASP A 511 23.32 8.92 -12.52
C ASP A 511 24.10 10.22 -12.78
N TYR A 512 23.43 11.36 -12.60
CA TYR A 512 24.03 12.68 -12.78
C TYR A 512 25.14 12.95 -11.75
N VAL A 513 24.88 12.70 -10.45
CA VAL A 513 25.91 12.91 -9.41
C VAL A 513 27.07 11.90 -9.52
N CYS A 514 26.83 10.74 -10.11
CA CYS A 514 27.85 9.75 -10.46
C CYS A 514 28.65 10.14 -11.72
N ARG A 515 28.36 11.27 -12.37
CA ARG A 515 28.99 11.74 -13.61
C ARG A 515 28.83 10.76 -14.78
N ARG A 516 27.69 10.06 -14.85
CA ARG A 516 27.42 9.19 -15.99
C ARG A 516 27.18 10.01 -17.26
N ALA A 517 27.69 9.52 -18.38
CA ALA A 517 27.53 10.17 -19.68
C ALA A 517 26.07 10.17 -20.17
N SER A 518 25.25 9.21 -19.70
CA SER A 518 23.86 9.10 -20.10
C SER A 518 22.98 8.49 -19.00
N PRO A 519 21.67 8.79 -19.01
CA PRO A 519 20.67 8.16 -18.14
C PRO A 519 20.76 6.64 -18.09
N SER A 520 20.57 6.07 -16.92
CA SER A 520 20.41 4.62 -16.75
C SER A 520 19.07 4.12 -17.28
N VAL A 521 18.01 4.91 -17.13
CA VAL A 521 16.67 4.57 -17.61
C VAL A 521 16.50 5.05 -19.05
N VAL A 522 16.21 4.12 -19.96
CA VAL A 522 16.00 4.41 -21.40
C VAL A 522 14.54 4.35 -21.81
N ALA A 523 13.73 3.60 -21.08
CA ALA A 523 12.29 3.51 -21.30
C ALA A 523 11.55 3.07 -20.04
N SER A 524 10.24 3.30 -20.03
CA SER A 524 9.31 2.65 -19.12
C SER A 524 8.22 1.89 -19.89
N THR A 525 7.57 0.93 -19.23
CA THR A 525 6.43 0.19 -19.79
C THR A 525 5.25 0.25 -18.84
N TYR A 526 4.07 0.65 -19.33
CA TYR A 526 2.85 0.71 -18.54
C TYR A 526 1.62 0.33 -19.38
N PRO A 527 0.97 -0.82 -19.11
CA PRO A 527 -0.02 -1.41 -20.03
C PRO A 527 -1.34 -0.63 -20.13
N PHE A 528 -1.62 0.25 -19.16
CA PHE A 528 -2.90 0.97 -19.06
C PHE A 528 -2.92 2.30 -19.82
N THR A 529 -1.78 2.78 -20.29
CA THR A 529 -1.68 4.02 -21.08
C THR A 529 -1.08 3.72 -22.45
N GLY A 530 -1.57 4.39 -23.49
CA GLY A 530 -0.91 4.36 -24.79
C GLY A 530 0.51 4.93 -24.74
N ASP A 531 1.26 4.72 -25.83
CA ASP A 531 2.63 5.19 -25.95
C ASP A 531 2.73 6.71 -25.74
N SER A 532 3.64 7.13 -24.87
CA SER A 532 3.81 8.53 -24.49
C SER A 532 5.28 8.82 -24.15
N LYS A 533 5.59 10.10 -23.91
CA LYS A 533 6.90 10.51 -23.39
C LYS A 533 6.70 11.20 -22.05
N GLN A 534 7.45 10.77 -21.04
CA GLN A 534 7.42 11.34 -19.71
C GLN A 534 8.60 12.28 -19.53
N LYS A 535 8.35 13.42 -18.87
CA LYS A 535 9.35 14.43 -18.56
C LYS A 535 10.10 14.07 -17.29
N TYR A 536 11.42 14.21 -17.34
CA TYR A 536 12.34 14.02 -16.22
C TYR A 536 13.44 15.07 -16.25
N TYR A 537 14.22 15.16 -15.17
CA TYR A 537 15.43 15.96 -15.12
C TYR A 537 16.68 15.08 -15.20
N PHE A 538 17.69 15.55 -15.93
CA PHE A 538 19.06 15.04 -15.84
C PHE A 538 19.97 16.20 -15.46
N GLY A 539 20.25 16.33 -14.17
CA GLY A 539 20.79 17.54 -13.58
C GLY A 539 19.76 18.67 -13.63
N GLN A 540 20.03 19.71 -14.43
CA GLN A 540 19.13 20.86 -14.58
C GLN A 540 18.29 20.80 -15.86
N LYS A 541 18.61 19.88 -16.77
CA LYS A 541 17.99 19.80 -18.10
C LYS A 541 16.78 18.88 -18.07
N GLU A 542 15.64 19.37 -18.55
CA GLU A 542 14.50 18.50 -18.85
C GLU A 542 14.83 17.56 -20.02
N ILE A 543 14.58 16.28 -19.81
CA ILE A 543 14.69 15.21 -20.81
C ILE A 543 13.37 14.46 -20.93
N LEU A 544 13.20 13.73 -22.03
CA LEU A 544 12.03 12.91 -22.31
C LEU A 544 12.43 11.44 -22.36
N ILE A 545 11.77 10.60 -21.56
CA ILE A 545 11.92 9.15 -21.60
C ILE A 545 10.61 8.55 -22.17
N PRO A 546 10.68 7.68 -23.18
CA PRO A 546 9.49 7.03 -23.75
C PRO A 546 8.88 6.03 -22.76
N SER A 547 7.56 6.04 -22.68
CA SER A 547 6.72 5.08 -21.95
C SER A 547 5.90 4.31 -22.96
N TYR A 548 6.11 3.00 -23.05
CA TYR A 548 5.43 2.12 -24.01
C TYR A 548 4.28 1.37 -23.35
N GLN A 549 3.22 1.10 -24.12
CA GLN A 549 2.14 0.24 -23.65
C GLN A 549 2.58 -1.23 -23.60
N LYS A 550 3.36 -1.70 -24.58
CA LYS A 550 3.82 -3.09 -24.69
C LYS A 550 5.31 -3.22 -24.40
N MET A 551 5.66 -4.26 -23.63
CA MET A 551 7.06 -4.55 -23.29
C MET A 551 7.91 -4.85 -24.53
N LYS A 552 7.33 -5.52 -25.53
CA LYS A 552 7.96 -5.82 -26.82
C LYS A 552 8.50 -4.57 -27.51
N ASP A 553 7.71 -3.50 -27.55
CA ASP A 553 8.07 -2.27 -28.26
C ASP A 553 9.21 -1.54 -27.55
N ALA A 554 9.24 -1.60 -26.21
CA ALA A 554 10.35 -1.07 -25.40
C ALA A 554 11.67 -1.79 -25.68
N PHE A 555 11.71 -3.13 -25.58
CA PHE A 555 12.95 -3.89 -25.79
C PHE A 555 13.38 -3.97 -27.27
N SER A 556 12.45 -3.85 -28.21
CA SER A 556 12.80 -3.74 -29.64
C SER A 556 13.42 -2.39 -29.97
N SER A 557 12.94 -1.31 -29.33
CA SER A 557 13.46 0.05 -29.54
C SER A 557 14.77 0.32 -28.79
N HIS A 558 15.02 -0.41 -27.70
CA HIS A 558 16.18 -0.23 -26.82
C HIS A 558 16.95 -1.55 -26.66
N PRO A 559 17.70 -1.99 -27.69
CA PRO A 559 18.44 -3.25 -27.66
C PRO A 559 19.62 -3.25 -26.66
N ASP A 560 20.06 -2.08 -26.21
CA ASP A 560 21.11 -1.88 -25.21
C ASP A 560 20.63 -2.03 -23.76
N ALA A 561 19.31 -2.16 -23.54
CA ALA A 561 18.74 -2.38 -22.22
C ALA A 561 18.96 -3.80 -21.71
N THR A 562 19.96 -3.98 -20.85
CA THR A 562 20.30 -5.28 -20.25
C THR A 562 19.63 -5.53 -18.89
N VAL A 563 18.96 -4.52 -18.33
CA VAL A 563 18.30 -4.59 -17.01
C VAL A 563 16.81 -4.29 -17.14
N MET A 564 15.99 -5.04 -16.42
CA MET A 564 14.60 -4.67 -16.16
C MET A 564 14.39 -4.49 -14.66
N VAL A 565 13.75 -3.38 -14.26
CA VAL A 565 13.27 -3.20 -12.88
C VAL A 565 11.76 -3.21 -12.91
N THR A 566 11.13 -4.17 -12.23
CA THR A 566 9.67 -4.31 -12.24
C THR A 566 9.03 -3.93 -10.92
N PHE A 567 8.08 -3.00 -11.01
CA PHE A 567 7.17 -2.58 -9.94
C PHE A 567 5.76 -3.16 -10.15
N ALA A 568 5.67 -4.30 -10.84
CA ALA A 568 4.44 -5.08 -10.92
C ALA A 568 3.91 -5.43 -9.53
N SER A 569 2.59 -5.53 -9.40
CA SER A 569 2.00 -6.00 -8.14
C SER A 569 2.30 -7.50 -7.96
N LEU A 570 2.20 -7.99 -6.73
CA LEU A 570 2.35 -9.42 -6.42
C LEU A 570 1.46 -10.35 -7.27
N ARG A 571 0.37 -9.82 -7.83
CA ARG A 571 -0.59 -10.56 -8.67
C ARG A 571 -0.17 -10.68 -10.12
N SER A 572 0.57 -9.69 -10.64
CA SER A 572 0.93 -9.59 -12.07
C SER A 572 2.41 -9.84 -12.35
N VAL A 573 3.25 -9.88 -11.30
CA VAL A 573 4.70 -9.98 -11.42
C VAL A 573 5.16 -11.29 -12.05
N PHE A 574 4.49 -12.40 -11.76
CA PHE A 574 4.83 -13.71 -12.32
C PHE A 574 4.79 -13.68 -13.86
N ASP A 575 3.66 -13.24 -14.44
CA ASP A 575 3.50 -13.16 -15.89
C ASP A 575 4.42 -12.10 -16.52
N THR A 576 4.60 -10.97 -15.83
CA THR A 576 5.48 -9.88 -16.28
C THR A 576 6.94 -10.35 -16.41
N VAL A 577 7.46 -11.06 -15.41
CA VAL A 577 8.84 -11.56 -15.42
C VAL A 577 8.98 -12.71 -16.40
N LYS A 578 7.97 -13.58 -16.51
CA LYS A 578 7.95 -14.65 -17.51
C LYS A 578 8.00 -14.10 -18.94
N GLU A 579 7.27 -13.03 -19.25
CA GLU A 579 7.38 -12.31 -20.52
C GLU A 579 8.79 -11.71 -20.69
N ALA A 580 9.32 -11.06 -19.66
CA ALA A 580 10.64 -10.44 -19.71
C ALA A 580 11.76 -11.46 -20.01
N LEU A 581 11.70 -12.66 -19.42
CA LEU A 581 12.66 -13.73 -19.66
C LEU A 581 12.65 -14.27 -21.11
N THR A 582 11.70 -13.86 -21.95
CA THR A 582 11.71 -14.17 -23.39
C THR A 582 12.71 -13.31 -24.17
N TYR A 583 13.12 -12.15 -23.66
CA TYR A 583 14.04 -11.22 -24.33
C TYR A 583 15.51 -11.57 -24.01
N PRO A 584 16.30 -12.02 -25.00
CA PRO A 584 17.65 -12.54 -24.76
C PRO A 584 18.68 -11.47 -24.34
N GLN A 585 18.38 -10.19 -24.54
CA GLN A 585 19.25 -9.08 -24.13
C GLN A 585 19.28 -8.83 -22.61
N LEU A 586 18.28 -9.34 -21.88
CA LEU A 586 18.18 -9.12 -20.44
C LEU A 586 19.18 -10.01 -19.70
N ARG A 587 19.96 -9.38 -18.82
CA ARG A 587 20.92 -10.05 -17.94
C ARG A 587 20.50 -9.99 -16.48
N VAL A 588 19.76 -8.95 -16.10
CA VAL A 588 19.29 -8.74 -14.72
C VAL A 588 17.83 -8.32 -14.70
N ILE A 589 17.04 -8.96 -13.84
CA ILE A 589 15.67 -8.54 -13.53
C ILE A 589 15.57 -8.28 -12.03
N ALA A 590 15.22 -7.07 -11.65
CA ALA A 590 14.95 -6.70 -10.26
C ALA A 590 13.45 -6.72 -9.98
N ILE A 591 13.01 -7.57 -9.05
CA ILE A 591 11.61 -7.76 -8.68
C ILE A 591 11.32 -7.06 -7.36
N ILE A 592 10.62 -5.93 -7.41
CA ILE A 592 10.36 -5.11 -6.20
C ILE A 592 9.20 -5.65 -5.37
N ALA A 593 8.23 -6.32 -6.00
CA ALA A 593 7.02 -6.82 -5.36
C ALA A 593 7.30 -7.75 -4.17
N GLU A 594 6.64 -7.49 -3.03
CA GLU A 594 6.61 -8.38 -1.87
C GLU A 594 5.31 -9.22 -1.86
N GLY A 595 5.38 -10.43 -1.33
CA GLY A 595 4.22 -11.34 -1.23
C GLY A 595 3.97 -12.14 -2.51
N VAL A 596 5.03 -12.50 -3.24
CA VAL A 596 4.93 -13.39 -4.40
C VAL A 596 4.85 -14.85 -3.92
N PRO A 597 3.89 -15.66 -4.41
CA PRO A 597 3.81 -17.08 -4.09
C PRO A 597 5.13 -17.84 -4.24
N GLU A 598 5.52 -18.60 -3.22
CA GLU A 598 6.78 -19.33 -3.15
C GLU A 598 6.97 -20.22 -4.40
N ASN A 599 5.89 -20.91 -4.82
CA ASN A 599 5.89 -21.76 -6.00
C ASN A 599 6.05 -20.97 -7.31
N GLN A 600 5.45 -19.78 -7.42
CA GLN A 600 5.65 -18.91 -8.58
C GLN A 600 7.11 -18.43 -8.66
N THR A 601 7.70 -18.04 -7.52
CA THR A 601 9.10 -17.63 -7.44
C THR A 601 10.06 -18.76 -7.82
N ARG A 602 9.81 -20.00 -7.40
CA ARG A 602 10.59 -21.18 -7.81
C ARG A 602 10.57 -21.39 -9.33
N LYS A 603 9.41 -21.26 -9.96
CA LYS A 603 9.27 -21.33 -11.43
C LYS A 603 10.05 -20.21 -12.13
N LEU A 604 10.04 -18.99 -11.58
CA LEU A 604 10.83 -17.87 -12.12
C LEU A 604 12.33 -18.12 -11.98
N ILE A 605 12.79 -18.66 -10.85
CA ILE A 605 14.20 -19.04 -10.62
C ILE A 605 14.64 -20.05 -11.68
N LYS A 606 13.88 -21.14 -11.87
CA LYS A 606 14.21 -22.15 -12.89
C LYS A 606 14.34 -21.53 -14.28
N LEU A 607 13.36 -20.73 -14.70
CA LEU A 607 13.39 -20.10 -16.02
C LEU A 607 14.55 -19.10 -16.15
N ALA A 608 14.89 -18.38 -15.08
CA ALA A 608 16.02 -17.46 -15.09
C ALA A 608 17.37 -18.19 -15.17
N ASP A 609 17.52 -19.30 -14.44
CA ASP A 609 18.72 -20.15 -14.49
C ASP A 609 18.89 -20.79 -15.87
N GLU A 610 17.80 -21.27 -16.50
CA GLU A 610 17.81 -21.78 -17.89
C GLU A 610 18.23 -20.73 -18.93
N ARG A 611 17.97 -19.45 -18.64
CA ARG A 611 18.25 -18.32 -19.54
C ARG A 611 19.53 -17.56 -19.17
N GLY A 612 20.21 -17.91 -18.09
CA GLY A 612 21.39 -17.18 -17.60
C GLY A 612 21.08 -15.74 -17.16
N VAL A 613 19.88 -15.49 -16.61
CA VAL A 613 19.44 -14.17 -16.13
C VAL A 613 19.52 -14.12 -14.61
N THR A 614 20.11 -13.07 -14.06
CA THR A 614 20.15 -12.86 -12.60
C THR A 614 18.86 -12.17 -12.13
N ILE A 615 18.13 -12.81 -11.21
CA ILE A 615 16.98 -12.18 -10.54
C ILE A 615 17.42 -11.62 -9.19
N ILE A 616 17.23 -10.32 -8.95
CA ILE A 616 17.40 -9.69 -7.63
C ILE A 616 15.99 -9.47 -7.04
N GLY A 617 15.68 -10.06 -5.89
CA GLY A 617 14.33 -10.14 -5.34
C GLY A 617 13.68 -11.51 -5.55
N PRO A 618 12.36 -11.70 -5.34
CA PRO A 618 11.36 -10.68 -5.00
C PRO A 618 11.50 -10.10 -3.59
N ALA A 619 10.58 -9.20 -3.21
CA ALA A 619 10.56 -8.52 -1.92
C ALA A 619 11.86 -7.77 -1.59
N THR A 620 12.38 -7.03 -2.57
CA THR A 620 13.61 -6.25 -2.42
C THR A 620 13.43 -4.79 -2.81
N VAL A 621 14.26 -3.92 -2.24
CA VAL A 621 14.46 -2.56 -2.78
C VAL A 621 15.38 -2.55 -4.01
N GLY A 622 16.17 -3.61 -4.19
CA GLY A 622 17.15 -3.78 -5.26
C GLY A 622 18.59 -3.78 -4.75
N GLY A 623 19.37 -2.81 -5.20
CA GLY A 623 20.82 -2.75 -4.99
C GLY A 623 21.40 -1.46 -5.56
N ILE A 624 22.63 -1.15 -5.15
CA ILE A 624 23.36 0.05 -5.55
C ILE A 624 24.82 -0.28 -5.81
N LYS A 625 25.34 0.18 -6.94
CA LYS A 625 26.76 0.18 -7.28
C LYS A 625 27.20 1.63 -7.45
N PRO A 626 27.75 2.26 -6.39
CA PRO A 626 28.19 3.66 -6.42
C PRO A 626 29.06 4.01 -7.63
N GLY A 627 28.74 5.12 -8.29
CA GLY A 627 29.38 5.54 -9.55
C GLY A 627 28.88 4.83 -10.82
N CYS A 628 28.09 3.76 -10.69
CA CYS A 628 27.68 2.92 -11.81
C CYS A 628 26.16 2.89 -12.01
N PHE A 629 25.39 2.33 -11.08
CA PHE A 629 23.95 2.12 -11.26
C PHE A 629 23.25 1.91 -9.92
N LYS A 630 21.99 2.34 -9.83
CA LYS A 630 21.11 2.16 -8.66
C LYS A 630 19.80 1.56 -9.15
N ILE A 631 19.31 0.52 -8.48
CA ILE A 631 18.01 -0.08 -8.78
C ILE A 631 16.92 0.70 -8.05
N GLY A 632 16.03 1.35 -8.81
CA GLY A 632 14.81 1.98 -8.31
C GLY A 632 15.07 2.91 -7.13
N ASN A 633 14.49 2.58 -5.97
CA ASN A 633 14.53 3.44 -4.79
C ASN A 633 15.75 3.22 -3.86
N THR A 634 16.68 2.32 -4.18
CA THR A 634 17.78 1.92 -3.28
C THR A 634 18.66 3.10 -2.84
N GLY A 635 18.90 3.31 -1.56
CA GLY A 635 19.66 4.46 -1.05
C GLY A 635 18.83 5.75 -0.92
N GLY A 636 17.56 5.73 -1.31
CA GLY A 636 16.60 6.82 -1.10
C GLY A 636 16.89 8.13 -1.83
N MET A 637 16.59 9.25 -1.17
CA MET A 637 16.72 10.59 -1.72
C MET A 637 18.19 11.03 -1.84
N MET A 638 18.41 12.10 -2.61
CA MET A 638 19.75 12.61 -2.90
C MET A 638 20.53 13.01 -1.64
N ASP A 639 19.85 13.49 -0.59
CA ASP A 639 20.47 13.81 0.69
C ASP A 639 21.21 12.61 1.31
N ASN A 640 20.60 11.43 1.28
CA ASN A 640 21.23 10.20 1.76
C ASN A 640 22.31 9.66 0.81
N ILE A 641 22.11 9.79 -0.51
CA ILE A 641 23.14 9.43 -1.51
C ILE A 641 24.42 10.25 -1.27
N LEU A 642 24.29 11.54 -0.96
CA LEU A 642 25.42 12.41 -0.63
C LEU A 642 25.99 12.11 0.76
N ALA A 643 25.13 11.97 1.78
CA ALA A 643 25.57 11.73 3.16
C ALA A 643 26.34 10.41 3.31
N SER A 644 25.86 9.33 2.69
CA SER A 644 26.54 8.02 2.66
C SER A 644 27.60 7.93 1.56
N LYS A 645 27.88 9.04 0.86
CA LYS A 645 28.85 9.16 -0.23
C LYS A 645 28.72 8.05 -1.29
N LEU A 646 27.48 7.79 -1.73
CA LEU A 646 27.14 6.73 -2.67
C LEU A 646 27.32 7.14 -4.15
N TYR A 647 27.76 8.37 -4.42
CA TYR A 647 28.05 8.84 -5.78
C TYR A 647 29.40 8.35 -6.34
N ARG A 648 30.24 7.73 -5.50
CA ARG A 648 31.55 7.18 -5.88
C ARG A 648 31.83 5.84 -5.21
N SER A 649 32.57 5.00 -5.91
CA SER A 649 32.89 3.63 -5.50
C SER A 649 33.98 3.59 -4.41
N GLY A 650 33.73 2.83 -3.34
CA GLY A 650 34.74 2.43 -2.36
C GLY A 650 35.25 1.01 -2.59
N SER A 651 35.71 0.34 -1.53
CA SER A 651 36.32 -0.99 -1.61
C SER A 651 35.50 -2.11 -0.96
N VAL A 652 34.37 -1.77 -0.32
CA VAL A 652 33.56 -2.69 0.49
C VAL A 652 32.30 -3.13 -0.24
N ALA A 653 32.13 -4.42 -0.51
CA ALA A 653 30.88 -4.94 -1.05
C ALA A 653 30.01 -5.53 0.06
N TYR A 654 28.69 -5.42 -0.05
CA TYR A 654 27.79 -6.06 0.92
C TYR A 654 26.62 -6.80 0.27
N VAL A 655 26.10 -7.77 1.01
CA VAL A 655 24.84 -8.44 0.68
C VAL A 655 23.98 -8.57 1.93
N SER A 656 22.69 -8.30 1.79
CA SER A 656 21.70 -8.37 2.88
C SER A 656 20.38 -8.94 2.37
N ARG A 657 19.55 -9.50 3.26
CA ARG A 657 18.14 -9.77 2.95
C ARG A 657 17.28 -8.51 2.98
N SER A 658 17.42 -7.70 4.02
CA SER A 658 16.52 -6.56 4.26
C SER A 658 16.91 -5.33 3.45
N GLY A 659 15.97 -4.80 2.66
CA GLY A 659 16.15 -3.52 1.97
C GLY A 659 16.31 -2.33 2.93
N GLY A 660 15.66 -2.35 4.10
CA GLY A 660 15.84 -1.30 5.11
C GLY A 660 17.24 -1.31 5.71
N MET A 661 17.75 -2.50 6.03
CA MET A 661 19.10 -2.65 6.60
C MET A 661 20.20 -2.43 5.57
N SER A 662 19.96 -2.68 4.28
CA SER A 662 20.93 -2.36 3.23
C SER A 662 21.28 -0.87 3.22
N ASN A 663 20.32 0.00 3.50
CA ASN A 663 20.58 1.43 3.58
C ASN A 663 21.23 1.85 4.92
N GLU A 664 20.99 1.11 6.00
CA GLU A 664 21.78 1.29 7.23
C GLU A 664 23.22 0.82 7.02
N LEU A 665 23.46 -0.25 6.25
CA LEU A 665 24.80 -0.70 5.87
C LEU A 665 25.51 0.35 5.02
N ASN A 666 24.82 1.05 4.11
CA ASN A 666 25.41 2.19 3.40
C ASN A 666 25.97 3.25 4.38
N ASN A 667 25.18 3.60 5.40
CA ASN A 667 25.58 4.56 6.42
C ASN A 667 26.73 4.05 7.31
N ILE A 668 26.64 2.81 7.78
CA ILE A 668 27.67 2.16 8.62
C ILE A 668 28.98 2.05 7.85
N ILE A 669 28.96 1.54 6.61
CA ILE A 669 30.16 1.34 5.79
C ILE A 669 30.79 2.69 5.43
N SER A 670 30.00 3.67 5.00
CA SER A 670 30.53 5.00 4.64
C SER A 670 31.15 5.76 5.83
N SER A 671 30.66 5.53 7.04
CA SER A 671 31.21 6.13 8.27
C SER A 671 32.50 5.44 8.76
N ASN A 672 32.73 4.19 8.36
CA ASN A 672 33.79 3.34 8.91
C ASN A 672 34.87 2.94 7.88
N THR A 673 34.69 3.23 6.59
CA THR A 673 35.58 2.80 5.49
C THR A 673 35.66 3.87 4.37
N ASP A 674 36.30 3.57 3.23
CA ASP A 674 36.26 4.42 2.03
C ASP A 674 34.89 4.45 1.34
N GLY A 675 34.02 3.49 1.63
CA GLY A 675 32.63 3.43 1.18
C GLY A 675 32.27 2.14 0.46
N VAL A 676 31.03 2.11 -0.04
CA VAL A 676 30.48 0.93 -0.71
C VAL A 676 30.99 0.81 -2.15
N PHE A 677 31.44 -0.38 -2.52
CA PHE A 677 31.72 -0.78 -3.90
C PHE A 677 30.46 -1.22 -4.64
N GLU A 678 29.75 -2.21 -4.08
CA GLU A 678 28.46 -2.73 -4.56
C GLU A 678 27.67 -3.29 -3.38
N GLY A 679 26.38 -2.96 -3.32
CA GLY A 679 25.47 -3.38 -2.27
C GLY A 679 24.20 -4.00 -2.86
N VAL A 680 23.86 -5.21 -2.44
CA VAL A 680 22.64 -5.90 -2.92
C VAL A 680 21.76 -6.32 -1.74
N ALA A 681 20.47 -6.02 -1.85
CA ALA A 681 19.44 -6.64 -1.03
C ALA A 681 18.81 -7.79 -1.83
N ILE A 682 18.99 -9.04 -1.40
CA ILE A 682 18.47 -10.22 -2.13
C ILE A 682 16.96 -10.38 -2.02
N GLY A 683 16.36 -9.78 -0.98
CA GLY A 683 14.92 -9.79 -0.70
C GLY A 683 14.51 -10.74 0.43
N GLY A 684 13.37 -10.44 1.05
CA GLY A 684 12.87 -11.14 2.26
C GLY A 684 12.10 -12.44 2.00
N ASP A 685 11.83 -12.79 0.74
CA ASP A 685 11.13 -14.01 0.38
C ASP A 685 11.95 -15.27 0.69
N ARG A 686 11.26 -16.40 0.88
CA ARG A 686 11.91 -17.67 1.25
C ARG A 686 12.93 -18.14 0.21
N TYR A 687 12.60 -17.98 -1.07
CA TYR A 687 13.46 -18.33 -2.20
C TYR A 687 13.83 -17.08 -2.98
N PRO A 688 14.86 -16.32 -2.57
CA PRO A 688 15.30 -15.16 -3.34
C PRO A 688 15.87 -15.62 -4.69
N GLY A 689 15.65 -14.85 -5.75
CA GLY A 689 16.11 -15.14 -7.12
C GLY A 689 17.61 -15.42 -7.20
N SER A 690 18.39 -14.57 -6.52
CA SER A 690 19.82 -14.73 -6.29
C SER A 690 20.10 -14.82 -4.79
N THR A 691 21.08 -15.63 -4.40
CA THR A 691 21.35 -15.91 -2.97
C THR A 691 22.55 -15.14 -2.43
N TYR A 692 22.80 -15.22 -1.12
CA TYR A 692 24.01 -14.67 -0.51
C TYR A 692 25.28 -15.20 -1.18
N THR A 693 25.33 -16.50 -1.41
CA THR A 693 26.49 -17.16 -2.03
C THR A 693 26.72 -16.66 -3.45
N ASP A 694 25.66 -16.48 -4.25
CA ASP A 694 25.77 -15.95 -5.62
C ASP A 694 26.51 -14.59 -5.62
N HIS A 695 26.11 -13.66 -4.75
CA HIS A 695 26.73 -12.33 -4.69
C HIS A 695 28.10 -12.32 -4.03
N ILE A 696 28.32 -13.09 -2.97
CA ILE A 696 29.63 -13.20 -2.32
C ILE A 696 30.67 -13.79 -3.29
N MET A 697 30.29 -14.77 -4.11
CA MET A 697 31.20 -15.32 -5.12
C MET A 697 31.53 -14.30 -6.21
N ARG A 698 30.56 -13.48 -6.67
CA ARG A 698 30.85 -12.37 -7.59
C ARG A 698 31.84 -11.37 -6.97
N TYR A 699 31.63 -11.00 -5.71
CA TYR A 699 32.51 -10.08 -4.99
C TYR A 699 33.91 -10.66 -4.75
N GLN A 700 34.00 -11.97 -4.50
CA GLN A 700 35.27 -12.68 -4.43
C GLN A 700 36.03 -12.60 -5.76
N ASN A 701 35.33 -12.71 -6.89
CA ASN A 701 35.93 -12.68 -8.22
C ASN A 701 36.23 -11.26 -8.75
N ASP A 702 35.60 -10.20 -8.23
CA ASP A 702 35.89 -8.82 -8.64
C ASP A 702 37.06 -8.23 -7.85
N ASP A 703 38.22 -8.08 -8.50
CA ASP A 703 39.44 -7.55 -7.89
C ASP A 703 39.30 -6.15 -7.26
N ARG A 704 38.28 -5.38 -7.65
CA ARG A 704 37.99 -4.06 -7.07
C ARG A 704 37.44 -4.17 -5.65
N VAL A 705 36.80 -5.29 -5.30
CA VAL A 705 36.33 -5.58 -3.94
C VAL A 705 37.50 -6.06 -3.08
N LYS A 706 37.70 -5.42 -1.92
CA LYS A 706 38.78 -5.76 -0.98
C LYS A 706 38.29 -6.39 0.32
N MET A 707 37.05 -6.12 0.70
CA MET A 707 36.38 -6.78 1.82
C MET A 707 34.87 -6.91 1.56
N MET A 708 34.25 -7.89 2.21
CA MET A 708 32.84 -8.21 2.03
C MET A 708 32.10 -8.14 3.37
N VAL A 709 30.86 -7.66 3.34
CA VAL A 709 29.97 -7.62 4.50
C VAL A 709 28.73 -8.47 4.23
N LEU A 710 28.45 -9.41 5.12
CA LEU A 710 27.27 -10.27 5.08
C LEU A 710 26.33 -9.91 6.23
N LEU A 711 25.11 -9.49 5.91
CA LEU A 711 24.05 -9.36 6.90
C LEU A 711 23.01 -10.47 6.68
N GLY A 712 23.23 -11.58 7.36
CA GLY A 712 22.37 -12.77 7.36
C GLY A 712 21.14 -12.60 8.26
N GLU A 713 20.29 -13.63 8.29
CA GLU A 713 19.05 -13.60 9.06
C GLU A 713 18.71 -14.99 9.62
N VAL A 714 17.86 -15.05 10.65
CA VAL A 714 17.25 -16.29 11.13
C VAL A 714 16.43 -16.98 10.02
N GLY A 715 16.44 -18.32 10.01
CA GLY A 715 15.69 -19.14 9.06
C GLY A 715 16.49 -19.52 7.80
N GLY A 716 16.28 -20.76 7.33
CA GLY A 716 17.03 -21.32 6.20
C GLY A 716 18.52 -21.60 6.50
N THR A 717 19.25 -22.09 5.49
CA THR A 717 20.63 -22.61 5.66
C THR A 717 21.64 -22.02 4.66
N GLU A 718 21.30 -20.91 3.98
CA GLU A 718 22.13 -20.34 2.92
C GLU A 718 23.50 -19.87 3.42
N GLU A 719 23.58 -19.32 4.64
CA GLU A 719 24.84 -18.88 5.24
C GLU A 719 25.85 -20.03 5.43
N TYR A 720 25.38 -21.27 5.58
CA TYR A 720 26.28 -22.44 5.67
C TYR A 720 27.01 -22.71 4.35
N LYS A 721 26.45 -22.33 3.19
CA LYS A 721 27.18 -22.45 1.92
C LYS A 721 28.41 -21.53 1.89
N ILE A 722 28.33 -20.37 2.56
CA ILE A 722 29.46 -19.46 2.76
C ILE A 722 30.47 -20.07 3.75
N VAL A 723 30.00 -20.67 4.85
CA VAL A 723 30.84 -21.42 5.80
C VAL A 723 31.64 -22.51 5.07
N GLU A 724 31.00 -23.31 4.23
CA GLU A 724 31.68 -24.36 3.46
C GLU A 724 32.62 -23.79 2.38
N ALA A 725 32.27 -22.65 1.77
CA ALA A 725 33.15 -21.96 0.82
C ALA A 725 34.40 -21.36 1.49
N LEU A 726 34.28 -20.84 2.71
CA LEU A 726 35.39 -20.37 3.55
C LEU A 726 36.31 -21.53 3.94
N LYS A 727 35.75 -22.63 4.46
CA LYS A 727 36.51 -23.85 4.79
C LYS A 727 37.25 -24.42 3.58
N ALA A 728 36.59 -24.45 2.43
CA ALA A 728 37.17 -24.90 1.16
C ALA A 728 38.16 -23.90 0.53
N LYS A 729 38.40 -22.73 1.17
CA LYS A 729 39.26 -21.65 0.66
C LYS A 729 38.86 -21.13 -0.73
N ARG A 730 37.59 -21.30 -1.12
CA ARG A 730 37.02 -20.68 -2.32
C ARG A 730 36.78 -19.20 -2.11
N ILE A 731 36.53 -18.80 -0.86
CA ILE A 731 36.50 -17.40 -0.43
C ILE A 731 37.80 -17.12 0.32
N THR A 732 38.53 -16.10 -0.11
CA THR A 732 39.82 -15.71 0.47
C THR A 732 39.85 -14.27 0.94
N LYS A 733 38.97 -13.41 0.41
CA LYS A 733 38.81 -12.03 0.89
C LYS A 733 38.12 -12.02 2.26
N PRO A 734 38.44 -11.04 3.13
CA PRO A 734 37.85 -10.98 4.46
C PRO A 734 36.34 -10.73 4.38
N ILE A 735 35.60 -11.52 5.16
CA ILE A 735 34.15 -11.37 5.36
C ILE A 735 33.90 -10.92 6.80
N VAL A 736 33.19 -9.80 6.96
CA VAL A 736 32.55 -9.42 8.23
C VAL A 736 31.08 -9.83 8.14
N GLY A 737 30.63 -10.71 9.03
CA GLY A 737 29.31 -11.34 8.94
C GLY A 737 28.52 -11.26 10.24
N TRP A 738 27.24 -10.91 10.16
CA TRP A 738 26.31 -11.00 11.29
C TRP A 738 24.95 -11.51 10.83
N CYS A 739 24.42 -12.52 11.50
CA CYS A 739 23.04 -13.00 11.33
C CYS A 739 22.16 -12.38 12.41
N ILE A 740 21.12 -11.66 12.01
CA ILE A 740 20.12 -11.05 12.91
C ILE A 740 19.04 -12.08 13.31
N GLY A 741 18.35 -11.86 14.42
CA GLY A 741 17.32 -12.74 14.98
C GLY A 741 17.82 -13.63 16.12
N THR A 742 18.79 -13.16 16.91
CA THR A 742 19.26 -13.86 18.12
C THR A 742 18.21 -13.87 19.22
N CYS A 743 17.25 -12.94 19.21
CA CYS A 743 16.14 -12.90 20.16
C CYS A 743 15.21 -14.12 20.10
N ALA A 744 15.19 -14.86 18.98
CA ALA A 744 14.33 -16.03 18.81
C ALA A 744 14.56 -17.10 19.90
N ASP A 745 15.80 -17.23 20.41
CA ASP A 745 16.13 -18.18 21.47
C ASP A 745 15.57 -17.77 22.85
N HIS A 746 15.21 -16.49 23.01
CA HIS A 746 14.67 -15.92 24.26
C HIS A 746 13.15 -15.90 24.32
N ILE A 747 12.47 -16.02 23.17
CA ILE A 747 11.01 -15.99 23.09
C ILE A 747 10.48 -17.43 23.19
N THR A 748 9.48 -17.66 24.06
CA THR A 748 9.00 -19.00 24.42
C THR A 748 8.07 -19.63 23.38
N SER A 749 7.50 -18.83 22.47
CA SER A 749 6.66 -19.26 21.36
C SER A 749 7.35 -19.03 20.03
N GLU A 750 7.03 -19.85 19.03
CA GLU A 750 7.51 -19.63 17.66
C GLU A 750 6.94 -18.29 17.13
N VAL A 751 7.82 -17.32 16.89
CA VAL A 751 7.48 -16.02 16.29
C VAL A 751 7.92 -16.03 14.84
N GLN A 752 6.95 -15.89 13.93
CA GLN A 752 7.23 -15.56 12.53
C GLN A 752 7.61 -14.07 12.46
N PHE A 753 8.86 -13.78 12.10
CA PHE A 753 9.30 -12.41 11.88
C PHE A 753 8.74 -11.85 10.55
N GLY A 754 8.98 -10.55 10.30
CA GLY A 754 8.29 -9.82 9.22
C GLY A 754 8.52 -10.40 7.84
N HIS A 755 9.77 -10.78 7.53
CA HIS A 755 10.11 -11.41 6.26
C HIS A 755 9.58 -12.85 6.17
N ALA A 756 9.10 -13.25 4.99
CA ALA A 756 8.51 -14.58 4.77
C ALA A 756 9.49 -15.73 5.10
N GLY A 757 10.78 -15.54 4.77
CA GLY A 757 11.83 -16.53 5.01
C GLY A 757 12.42 -16.52 6.43
N ALA A 758 11.96 -15.67 7.34
CA ALA A 758 12.52 -15.50 8.69
C ALA A 758 11.83 -16.41 9.71
N SER A 759 11.96 -17.72 9.50
CA SER A 759 11.38 -18.78 10.34
C SER A 759 12.39 -19.90 10.51
N ALA A 760 12.70 -20.27 11.76
CA ALA A 760 13.64 -21.35 12.07
C ALA A 760 12.87 -22.64 12.42
N ASN A 761 12.98 -23.67 11.58
CA ASN A 761 12.34 -24.96 11.80
C ASN A 761 13.25 -25.98 12.51
N ALA A 762 14.55 -25.68 12.61
CA ALA A 762 15.56 -26.52 13.24
C ALA A 762 16.64 -25.67 13.94
N GLN A 763 17.39 -26.27 14.87
CA GLN A 763 18.47 -25.58 15.60
C GLN A 763 19.55 -25.03 14.66
N GLY A 764 19.81 -25.69 13.53
CA GLY A 764 20.73 -25.18 12.51
C GLY A 764 20.24 -23.91 11.82
N GLU A 765 18.96 -23.59 11.86
CA GLU A 765 18.40 -22.39 11.21
C GLU A 765 18.42 -21.15 12.12
N THR A 766 18.85 -21.28 13.39
CA THR A 766 18.89 -20.15 14.32
C THR A 766 20.05 -19.20 14.00
N ALA A 767 19.84 -17.90 14.23
CA ALA A 767 20.87 -16.89 14.00
C ALA A 767 22.14 -17.15 14.84
N ALA A 768 21.99 -17.59 16.09
CA ALA A 768 23.09 -17.91 16.98
C ALA A 768 23.96 -19.09 16.47
N ALA A 769 23.32 -20.14 15.94
CA ALA A 769 24.04 -21.28 15.35
C ALA A 769 24.81 -20.88 14.09
N LYS A 770 24.20 -20.06 13.22
CA LYS A 770 24.86 -19.53 12.02
C LYS A 770 26.04 -18.62 12.34
N ASN A 771 25.88 -17.70 13.30
CA ASN A 771 26.95 -16.82 13.76
C ASN A 771 28.14 -17.61 14.31
N SER A 772 27.87 -18.67 15.08
CA SER A 772 28.91 -19.57 15.61
C SER A 772 29.62 -20.32 14.49
N ALA A 773 28.88 -20.83 13.50
CA ALA A 773 29.45 -21.54 12.35
C ALA A 773 30.31 -20.63 11.44
N LEU A 774 29.85 -19.40 11.18
CA LEU A 774 30.61 -18.38 10.44
C LEU A 774 31.92 -18.03 11.15
N ARG A 775 31.86 -17.81 12.47
CA ARG A 775 33.06 -17.52 13.29
C ARG A 775 34.06 -18.68 13.23
N ALA A 776 33.58 -19.93 13.35
CA ALA A 776 34.43 -21.12 13.29
C ALA A 776 35.08 -21.33 11.91
N ALA A 777 34.44 -20.88 10.83
CA ALA A 777 35.00 -20.93 9.47
C ALA A 777 35.97 -19.78 9.14
N GLY A 778 36.18 -18.83 10.05
CA GLY A 778 37.14 -17.74 9.89
C GLY A 778 36.54 -16.41 9.42
N ALA A 779 35.21 -16.28 9.38
CA ALA A 779 34.57 -14.97 9.19
C ALA A 779 34.69 -14.11 10.48
N ILE A 780 34.76 -12.80 10.31
CA ILE A 780 34.78 -11.84 11.42
C ILE A 780 33.34 -11.61 11.87
N VAL A 781 32.95 -12.18 13.02
CA VAL A 781 31.57 -12.12 13.53
C VAL A 781 31.55 -11.30 14.83
N PRO A 782 30.88 -10.12 14.86
CA PRO A 782 30.81 -9.28 16.04
C PRO A 782 30.04 -9.94 17.20
N ALA A 783 30.05 -9.32 18.38
CA ALA A 783 29.31 -9.82 19.55
C ALA A 783 27.80 -9.56 19.42
N SER A 784 27.43 -8.40 18.88
CA SER A 784 26.06 -8.00 18.55
C SER A 784 26.06 -7.10 17.32
N PHE A 785 24.88 -6.70 16.84
CA PHE A 785 24.77 -5.78 15.71
C PHE A 785 25.43 -4.41 15.99
N ASP A 786 25.42 -3.93 17.25
CA ASP A 786 26.04 -2.66 17.67
C ASP A 786 27.55 -2.59 17.37
N ASP A 787 28.22 -3.74 17.37
CA ASP A 787 29.67 -3.83 17.17
C ASP A 787 30.06 -4.03 15.71
N LEU A 788 29.09 -4.21 14.80
CA LEU A 788 29.33 -4.46 13.38
C LEU A 788 30.18 -3.34 12.75
N GLY A 789 29.84 -2.07 13.00
CA GLY A 789 30.60 -0.94 12.47
C GLY A 789 32.05 -0.88 12.97
N LYS A 790 32.29 -1.30 14.22
CA LYS A 790 33.63 -1.32 14.82
C LYS A 790 34.51 -2.39 14.17
N GLU A 791 33.98 -3.61 13.99
CA GLU A 791 34.73 -4.69 13.34
C GLU A 791 34.97 -4.39 11.85
N ILE A 792 34.02 -3.74 11.16
CA ILE A 792 34.22 -3.24 9.78
C ILE A 792 35.39 -2.24 9.73
N ARG A 793 35.40 -1.23 10.61
CA ARG A 793 36.49 -0.23 10.67
C ARG A 793 37.83 -0.88 10.91
N LYS A 794 37.91 -1.76 11.91
CA LYS A 794 39.15 -2.44 12.31
C LYS A 794 39.74 -3.25 11.17
N GLU A 795 38.91 -4.00 10.45
CA GLU A 795 39.38 -4.78 9.30
C GLU A 795 39.79 -3.89 8.12
N TYR A 796 39.04 -2.82 7.86
CA TYR A 796 39.39 -1.83 6.85
C TYR A 796 40.75 -1.17 7.14
N GLU A 797 41.01 -0.72 8.38
CA GLU A 797 42.30 -0.15 8.79
C GLU A 797 43.46 -1.15 8.64
N ARG A 798 43.21 -2.44 8.89
CA ARG A 798 44.17 -3.52 8.65
C ARG A 798 44.51 -3.66 7.16
N LEU A 799 43.51 -3.54 6.28
CA LEU A 799 43.69 -3.60 4.82
C LEU A 799 44.31 -2.33 4.23
N VAL A 800 44.15 -1.17 4.88
CA VAL A 800 44.87 0.05 4.49
C VAL A 800 46.33 -0.04 4.91
N SER A 801 46.60 -0.46 6.15
CA SER A 801 47.98 -0.55 6.69
C SER A 801 48.84 -1.60 5.96
N ASN A 802 48.24 -2.66 5.43
CA ASN A 802 48.93 -3.66 4.62
C ASN A 802 49.04 -3.31 3.12
N GLY A 803 48.51 -2.15 2.69
CA GLY A 803 48.54 -1.69 1.31
C GLY A 803 47.56 -2.36 0.34
N THR A 804 46.62 -3.19 0.82
CA THR A 804 45.59 -3.82 -0.02
C THR A 804 44.55 -2.81 -0.50
N ILE A 805 44.21 -1.84 0.35
CA ILE A 805 43.35 -0.69 0.04
C ILE A 805 44.21 0.56 0.02
N ILE A 806 44.14 1.30 -1.09
CA ILE A 806 44.73 2.63 -1.23
C ILE A 806 43.56 3.61 -1.37
N PRO A 807 43.21 4.35 -0.30
CA PRO A 807 42.11 5.30 -0.34
C PRO A 807 42.33 6.34 -1.43
N LYS A 808 41.30 6.57 -2.25
CA LYS A 808 41.33 7.57 -3.31
C LYS A 808 40.97 8.95 -2.75
N GLU A 809 41.48 9.99 -3.40
CA GLU A 809 41.08 11.37 -3.11
C GLU A 809 39.60 11.59 -3.42
N GLU A 810 38.92 12.30 -2.52
CA GLU A 810 37.48 12.54 -2.62
C GLU A 810 37.20 13.67 -3.62
N VAL A 811 36.44 13.38 -4.68
CA VAL A 811 36.11 14.36 -5.73
C VAL A 811 34.66 14.85 -5.54
N PRO A 812 34.42 16.15 -5.28
CA PRO A 812 33.07 16.68 -5.03
C PRO A 812 32.09 16.37 -6.16
N PRO A 813 30.89 15.82 -5.87
CA PRO A 813 29.93 15.45 -6.90
C PRO A 813 29.35 16.70 -7.60
N PRO A 814 28.86 16.56 -8.84
CA PRO A 814 28.08 17.61 -9.51
C PRO A 814 26.90 18.07 -8.64
N ALA A 815 26.67 19.38 -8.60
CA ALA A 815 25.53 19.94 -7.88
C ALA A 815 24.21 19.70 -8.64
N VAL A 816 23.21 19.15 -7.96
CA VAL A 816 21.84 19.05 -8.45
C VAL A 816 21.00 20.13 -7.76
N PRO A 817 20.19 20.92 -8.47
CA PRO A 817 19.30 21.89 -7.84
C PRO A 817 18.34 21.20 -6.87
N MET A 818 18.01 21.90 -5.78
CA MET A 818 16.98 21.43 -4.88
C MET A 818 15.60 21.51 -5.54
N ASP A 819 14.80 20.46 -5.40
CA ASP A 819 13.42 20.45 -5.87
C ASP A 819 12.61 21.59 -5.25
N TYR A 820 11.79 22.25 -6.08
CA TYR A 820 10.93 23.35 -5.65
C TYR A 820 9.98 22.94 -4.50
N SER A 821 9.38 21.74 -4.57
CA SER A 821 8.50 21.22 -3.52
C SER A 821 9.25 21.09 -2.20
N TRP A 822 10.46 20.53 -2.23
CA TRP A 822 11.27 20.33 -1.04
C TRP A 822 11.75 21.66 -0.43
N ALA A 823 12.23 22.58 -1.26
CA ALA A 823 12.64 23.91 -0.81
C ALA A 823 11.48 24.69 -0.17
N ARG A 824 10.26 24.55 -0.72
CA ARG A 824 9.04 25.16 -0.16
C ARG A 824 8.64 24.51 1.17
N GLU A 825 8.71 23.18 1.27
CA GLU A 825 8.39 22.45 2.50
C GLU A 825 9.36 22.75 3.65
N LEU A 826 10.64 23.00 3.33
CA LEU A 826 11.65 23.46 4.29
C LEU A 826 11.54 24.96 4.62
N GLY A 827 10.69 25.72 3.91
CA GLY A 827 10.55 27.16 4.10
C GLY A 827 11.73 27.98 3.59
N LEU A 828 12.60 27.40 2.75
CA LEU A 828 13.78 28.07 2.19
C LEU A 828 13.41 29.07 1.09
N ILE A 829 12.29 28.82 0.41
CA ILE A 829 11.75 29.68 -0.64
C ILE A 829 10.29 30.01 -0.36
N ARG A 830 9.87 31.18 -0.85
CA ARG A 830 8.46 31.58 -0.91
C ARG A 830 8.08 31.84 -2.36
N LYS A 831 6.96 31.30 -2.79
CA LYS A 831 6.34 31.64 -4.07
C LYS A 831 4.95 32.21 -3.77
N PRO A 832 4.61 33.42 -4.24
CA PRO A 832 3.27 33.94 -4.08
C PRO A 832 2.27 33.02 -4.76
N ALA A 833 1.15 32.75 -4.10
CA ALA A 833 0.06 32.01 -4.72
C ALA A 833 -0.50 32.83 -5.90
N SER A 834 -0.62 32.21 -7.08
CA SER A 834 -1.18 32.87 -8.26
C SER A 834 -2.69 32.98 -8.21
N PHE A 835 -3.34 32.19 -7.35
CA PHE A 835 -4.79 32.10 -7.22
C PHE A 835 -5.17 32.18 -5.75
N MET A 836 -6.34 32.77 -5.49
CA MET A 836 -7.02 32.77 -4.20
C MET A 836 -8.41 32.15 -4.39
N THR A 837 -8.79 31.25 -3.49
CA THR A 837 -10.12 30.64 -3.42
C THR A 837 -10.57 30.61 -1.97
N SER A 838 -11.87 30.79 -1.74
CA SER A 838 -12.49 30.86 -0.41
C SER A 838 -13.76 29.99 -0.27
N ILE A 839 -14.23 29.37 -1.36
CA ILE A 839 -15.55 28.72 -1.39
C ILE A 839 -15.49 27.23 -1.05
N CYS A 840 -14.37 26.58 -1.34
CA CYS A 840 -14.22 25.14 -1.19
C CYS A 840 -12.76 24.77 -0.92
N ASP A 841 -12.54 23.77 -0.06
CA ASP A 841 -11.24 23.15 0.15
C ASP A 841 -11.39 21.63 0.05
N GLU A 842 -10.79 21.05 -0.99
CA GLU A 842 -10.81 19.62 -1.31
C GLU A 842 -9.52 18.89 -0.89
N ARG A 843 -8.56 19.61 -0.32
CA ARG A 843 -7.21 19.06 -0.04
C ARG A 843 -7.13 18.28 1.27
N GLY A 844 -8.11 18.47 2.16
CA GLY A 844 -8.20 17.79 3.45
C GLY A 844 -8.67 16.34 3.34
N GLU A 845 -8.82 15.67 4.49
CA GLU A 845 -9.42 14.32 4.56
C GLU A 845 -10.90 14.35 4.14
N GLU A 846 -11.54 15.50 4.28
CA GLU A 846 -12.93 15.72 3.95
C GLU A 846 -13.10 17.01 3.12
N LEU A 847 -14.05 16.99 2.19
CA LEU A 847 -14.44 18.15 1.39
C LEU A 847 -15.10 19.20 2.29
N LEU A 848 -14.61 20.44 2.23
CA LEU A 848 -15.17 21.57 2.96
C LEU A 848 -15.85 22.55 1.99
N TYR A 849 -17.10 22.91 2.27
CA TYR A 849 -17.82 24.02 1.62
C TYR A 849 -17.85 25.22 2.55
N ALA A 850 -17.12 26.28 2.19
CA ALA A 850 -16.91 27.47 3.02
C ALA A 850 -16.55 27.13 4.49
N GLY A 851 -15.70 26.11 4.67
CA GLY A 851 -15.27 25.62 5.99
C GLY A 851 -16.23 24.65 6.68
N VAL A 852 -17.40 24.37 6.11
CA VAL A 852 -18.34 23.35 6.61
C VAL A 852 -18.03 22.00 5.97
N PRO A 853 -17.76 20.95 6.77
CA PRO A 853 -17.52 19.61 6.22
C PRO A 853 -18.76 19.02 5.52
N ILE A 854 -18.54 18.28 4.44
CA ILE A 854 -19.62 17.71 3.62
C ILE A 854 -20.53 16.75 4.40
N THR A 855 -20.01 16.02 5.38
CA THR A 855 -20.76 15.18 6.32
C THR A 855 -21.78 16.02 7.08
N ARG A 856 -21.34 17.13 7.67
CA ARG A 856 -22.20 18.06 8.40
C ARG A 856 -23.28 18.69 7.51
N VAL A 857 -22.95 19.01 6.26
CA VAL A 857 -23.92 19.52 5.29
C VAL A 857 -25.08 18.52 5.07
N LEU A 858 -24.77 17.23 5.06
CA LEU A 858 -25.77 16.16 4.90
C LEU A 858 -26.52 15.88 6.22
N GLU A 859 -25.82 15.82 7.35
CA GLU A 859 -26.40 15.58 8.68
C GLU A 859 -27.39 16.69 9.09
N GLU A 860 -27.10 17.93 8.71
CA GLU A 860 -27.97 19.08 8.99
C GLU A 860 -29.03 19.32 7.90
N GLU A 861 -29.18 18.39 6.94
CA GLU A 861 -30.18 18.41 5.86
C GLU A 861 -30.26 19.75 5.10
N MET A 862 -29.11 20.39 4.86
CA MET A 862 -29.05 21.78 4.37
C MET A 862 -29.66 21.98 2.96
N GLY A 863 -29.83 20.92 2.19
CA GLY A 863 -30.42 20.94 0.85
C GLY A 863 -29.56 21.69 -0.18
N VAL A 864 -30.10 21.81 -1.41
CA VAL A 864 -29.39 22.51 -2.51
C VAL A 864 -29.30 24.01 -2.21
N GLY A 865 -30.34 24.57 -1.57
CA GLY A 865 -30.33 25.97 -1.14
C GLY A 865 -29.20 26.28 -0.15
N GLY A 866 -29.00 25.42 0.86
CA GLY A 866 -27.94 25.59 1.84
C GLY A 866 -26.53 25.36 1.28
N VAL A 867 -26.36 24.43 0.34
CA VAL A 867 -25.07 24.29 -0.37
C VAL A 867 -24.76 25.52 -1.21
N LEU A 868 -25.73 26.06 -1.95
CA LEU A 868 -25.54 27.30 -2.71
C LEU A 868 -25.23 28.48 -1.79
N SER A 869 -25.89 28.53 -0.62
CA SER A 869 -25.59 29.53 0.40
C SER A 869 -24.11 29.51 0.82
N LEU A 870 -23.56 28.33 1.10
CA LEU A 870 -22.17 28.16 1.48
C LEU A 870 -21.23 28.52 0.32
N LEU A 871 -21.49 28.00 -0.88
CA LEU A 871 -20.57 28.20 -2.01
C LEU A 871 -20.59 29.63 -2.55
N TRP A 872 -21.77 30.24 -2.72
CA TRP A 872 -21.88 31.56 -3.35
C TRP A 872 -21.66 32.70 -2.37
N PHE A 873 -22.11 32.54 -1.12
CA PHE A 873 -22.07 33.62 -0.14
C PHE A 873 -21.12 33.35 1.03
N GLN A 874 -20.61 32.12 1.18
CA GLN A 874 -19.79 31.71 2.32
C GLN A 874 -20.47 31.96 3.68
N LYS A 875 -21.81 31.91 3.69
CA LYS A 875 -22.66 32.04 4.88
C LYS A 875 -23.57 30.82 4.98
N ARG A 876 -23.98 30.51 6.20
CA ARG A 876 -25.07 29.56 6.47
C ARG A 876 -26.38 30.32 6.57
N LEU A 877 -27.07 30.48 5.45
CA LEU A 877 -28.37 31.15 5.42
C LEU A 877 -29.42 30.36 6.22
N PRO A 878 -30.44 31.03 6.77
CA PRO A 878 -31.55 30.37 7.44
C PRO A 878 -32.34 29.46 6.51
N ASP A 879 -33.01 28.45 7.07
CA ASP A 879 -33.74 27.44 6.28
C ASP A 879 -34.81 28.04 5.36
N TYR A 880 -35.47 29.12 5.77
CA TYR A 880 -36.44 29.82 4.92
C TYR A 880 -35.79 30.45 3.67
N ALA A 881 -34.56 30.95 3.79
CA ALA A 881 -33.80 31.53 2.69
C ALA A 881 -33.25 30.43 1.77
N ASN A 882 -32.78 29.32 2.35
CA ASN A 882 -32.42 28.13 1.57
C ASN A 882 -33.61 27.61 0.77
N LYS A 883 -34.79 27.54 1.41
CA LYS A 883 -36.04 27.15 0.74
C LYS A 883 -36.47 28.12 -0.34
N PHE A 884 -36.31 29.43 -0.11
CA PHE A 884 -36.57 30.45 -1.13
C PHE A 884 -35.69 30.25 -2.37
N ILE A 885 -34.39 30.01 -2.19
CA ILE A 885 -33.45 29.74 -3.29
C ILE A 885 -33.91 28.53 -4.09
N GLU A 886 -34.30 27.44 -3.43
CA GLU A 886 -34.83 26.25 -4.10
C GLU A 886 -36.12 26.54 -4.89
N ILE A 887 -37.04 27.33 -4.32
CA ILE A 887 -38.25 27.76 -5.02
C ILE A 887 -37.90 28.57 -6.26
N CYS A 888 -36.93 29.46 -6.19
CA CYS A 888 -36.47 30.25 -7.34
C CYS A 888 -35.91 29.36 -8.46
N LEU A 889 -35.11 28.34 -8.12
CA LEU A 889 -34.58 27.38 -9.10
C LEU A 889 -35.71 26.60 -9.78
N MET A 890 -36.72 26.16 -9.02
CA MET A 890 -37.88 25.45 -9.58
C MET A 890 -38.71 26.33 -10.51
N LEU A 891 -38.96 27.59 -10.14
CA LEU A 891 -39.77 28.52 -10.94
C LEU A 891 -39.06 28.99 -12.21
N THR A 892 -37.73 29.04 -12.19
CA THR A 892 -36.90 29.45 -13.33
C THR A 892 -36.40 28.29 -14.18
N ALA A 893 -36.73 27.05 -13.81
CA ALA A 893 -36.24 25.82 -14.44
C ALA A 893 -36.43 25.80 -15.96
N ASP A 894 -37.65 26.07 -16.42
CA ASP A 894 -37.96 26.15 -17.84
C ASP A 894 -39.15 27.09 -18.15
N HIS A 895 -39.31 27.47 -19.42
CA HIS A 895 -40.41 28.30 -19.92
C HIS A 895 -40.73 27.98 -21.40
N GLY A 896 -40.49 26.73 -21.81
CA GLY A 896 -40.78 26.22 -23.13
C GLY A 896 -39.72 26.51 -24.20
N PRO A 897 -39.82 25.84 -25.36
CA PRO A 897 -38.75 25.78 -26.37
C PRO A 897 -38.59 27.06 -27.21
N ALA A 898 -39.52 28.01 -27.09
CA ALA A 898 -39.56 29.21 -27.94
C ALA A 898 -38.64 30.33 -27.45
N VAL A 899 -38.16 30.26 -26.20
CA VAL A 899 -37.21 31.25 -25.68
C VAL A 899 -35.83 31.04 -26.28
N SER A 900 -35.08 32.13 -26.50
CA SER A 900 -33.82 32.13 -27.25
C SER A 900 -32.86 31.02 -26.82
N GLY A 901 -32.64 30.82 -25.52
CA GLY A 901 -31.72 29.79 -25.04
C GLY A 901 -32.21 28.35 -25.21
N ALA A 902 -33.52 28.11 -25.06
CA ALA A 902 -34.08 26.78 -25.29
C ALA A 902 -34.02 26.42 -26.78
N HIS A 903 -34.37 27.38 -27.65
CA HIS A 903 -34.27 27.23 -29.09
C HIS A 903 -32.84 26.91 -29.53
N ASN A 904 -31.86 27.68 -29.08
CA ASN A 904 -30.45 27.42 -29.39
C ASN A 904 -29.98 26.05 -28.89
N THR A 905 -30.38 25.65 -27.70
CA THR A 905 -30.07 24.31 -27.16
C THR A 905 -30.63 23.21 -28.05
N ILE A 906 -31.89 23.36 -28.49
CA ILE A 906 -32.58 22.41 -29.37
C ILE A 906 -31.89 22.33 -30.73
N VAL A 907 -31.58 23.48 -31.36
CA VAL A 907 -30.89 23.52 -32.65
C VAL A 907 -29.52 22.86 -32.57
N CYS A 908 -28.75 23.14 -31.51
CA CYS A 908 -27.43 22.55 -31.29
C CYS A 908 -27.51 21.02 -31.04
N ALA A 909 -28.50 20.57 -30.26
CA ALA A 909 -28.75 19.15 -30.02
C ALA A 909 -29.12 18.41 -31.31
N ARG A 910 -29.99 19.03 -32.13
CA ARG A 910 -30.39 18.53 -33.46
C ARG A 910 -29.24 18.51 -34.46
N ALA A 911 -28.22 19.35 -34.29
CA ALA A 911 -26.99 19.31 -35.05
C ALA A 911 -26.03 18.17 -34.63
N GLY A 912 -26.44 17.29 -33.73
CA GLY A 912 -25.67 16.12 -33.31
C GLY A 912 -24.58 16.41 -32.28
N LYS A 913 -24.63 17.59 -31.63
CA LYS A 913 -23.68 17.97 -30.58
C LYS A 913 -23.99 17.27 -29.26
N ASP A 914 -22.99 17.23 -28.38
CA ASP A 914 -23.09 16.68 -27.04
C ASP A 914 -23.88 17.61 -26.08
N LEU A 915 -24.16 17.09 -24.88
CA LEU A 915 -24.94 17.77 -23.84
C LEU A 915 -24.33 19.13 -23.47
N ILE A 916 -23.02 19.19 -23.28
CA ILE A 916 -22.33 20.40 -22.81
C ILE A 916 -22.35 21.45 -23.91
N SER A 917 -21.97 21.08 -25.14
CA SER A 917 -22.04 21.99 -26.29
C SER A 917 -23.45 22.55 -26.50
N SER A 918 -24.48 21.71 -26.36
CA SER A 918 -25.87 22.11 -26.57
C SER A 918 -26.37 23.04 -25.47
N LEU A 919 -26.10 22.69 -24.21
CA LEU A 919 -26.44 23.51 -23.05
C LEU A 919 -25.76 24.88 -23.14
N VAL A 920 -24.45 24.93 -23.36
CA VAL A 920 -23.68 26.17 -23.45
C VAL A 920 -24.19 27.05 -24.60
N SER A 921 -24.54 26.47 -25.74
CA SER A 921 -25.13 27.22 -26.86
C SER A 921 -26.42 27.95 -26.47
N GLY A 922 -27.22 27.37 -25.57
CA GLY A 922 -28.40 28.01 -25.00
C GLY A 922 -28.07 29.03 -23.92
N LEU A 923 -27.18 28.68 -22.99
CA LEU A 923 -26.79 29.55 -21.88
C LEU A 923 -26.13 30.85 -22.35
N LEU A 924 -25.37 30.82 -23.45
CA LEU A 924 -24.76 32.02 -24.05
C LEU A 924 -25.79 33.05 -24.57
N THR A 925 -27.08 32.69 -24.64
CA THR A 925 -28.15 33.66 -24.94
C THR A 925 -28.64 34.42 -23.71
N ILE A 926 -28.29 33.95 -22.49
CA ILE A 926 -28.69 34.58 -21.24
C ILE A 926 -27.85 35.84 -21.02
N GLY A 927 -28.51 36.97 -20.78
CA GLY A 927 -27.92 38.29 -20.60
C GLY A 927 -29.01 39.37 -20.52
N ASP A 928 -28.71 40.59 -20.95
CA ASP A 928 -29.57 41.76 -20.73
C ASP A 928 -31.01 41.61 -21.29
N ARG A 929 -31.15 40.98 -22.47
CA ARG A 929 -32.47 40.83 -23.14
C ARG A 929 -33.21 39.55 -22.74
N PHE A 930 -32.50 38.52 -22.31
CA PHE A 930 -33.08 37.23 -21.94
C PHE A 930 -32.46 36.76 -20.61
N GLY A 931 -33.23 36.78 -19.53
CA GLY A 931 -32.79 36.35 -18.20
C GLY A 931 -32.24 37.47 -17.29
N GLY A 932 -31.86 38.64 -17.82
CA GLY A 932 -31.38 39.77 -17.02
C GLY A 932 -32.45 40.56 -16.24
N ALA A 933 -33.74 40.20 -16.37
CA ALA A 933 -34.83 40.93 -15.75
C ALA A 933 -34.85 40.82 -14.21
N LEU A 934 -34.34 39.73 -13.65
CA LEU A 934 -34.25 39.53 -12.19
C LEU A 934 -33.31 40.55 -11.56
N ASP A 935 -32.10 40.64 -12.09
CA ASP A 935 -31.05 41.54 -11.63
C ASP A 935 -31.43 43.01 -11.87
N GLY A 936 -31.99 43.32 -13.05
CA GLY A 936 -32.46 44.66 -13.38
C GLY A 936 -33.58 45.15 -12.47
N ALA A 937 -34.51 44.27 -12.07
CA ALA A 937 -35.56 44.62 -11.12
C ALA A 937 -34.99 44.83 -9.71
N ALA A 938 -34.16 43.92 -9.22
CA ALA A 938 -33.54 44.04 -7.90
C ALA A 938 -32.78 45.36 -7.72
N LYS A 939 -31.92 45.71 -8.68
CA LYS A 939 -31.14 46.97 -8.67
C LYS A 939 -32.04 48.20 -8.69
N THR A 940 -32.99 48.25 -9.64
CA THR A 940 -33.84 49.43 -9.83
C THR A 940 -34.74 49.70 -8.61
N PHE A 941 -35.34 48.65 -8.04
CA PHE A 941 -36.17 48.80 -6.83
C PHE A 941 -35.33 49.13 -5.60
N ALA A 942 -34.18 48.49 -5.41
CA ALA A 942 -33.29 48.76 -4.28
C ALA A 942 -32.79 50.22 -4.30
N GLU A 943 -32.32 50.72 -5.44
CA GLU A 943 -31.87 52.11 -5.59
C GLU A 943 -32.96 53.14 -5.27
N ALA A 944 -34.20 52.90 -5.73
CA ALA A 944 -35.32 53.79 -5.46
C ALA A 944 -35.70 53.80 -3.97
N PHE A 945 -35.66 52.63 -3.35
CA PHE A 945 -35.91 52.47 -1.91
C PHE A 945 -34.82 53.15 -1.06
N ASP A 946 -33.55 52.98 -1.43
CA ASP A 946 -32.40 53.58 -0.73
C ASP A 946 -32.39 55.10 -0.82
N LYS A 947 -32.88 55.67 -1.94
CA LYS A 947 -33.13 57.12 -2.10
C LYS A 947 -34.32 57.63 -1.28
N GLN A 948 -35.00 56.78 -0.51
CA GLN A 948 -36.20 57.10 0.27
C GLN A 948 -37.33 57.70 -0.59
N GLN A 949 -37.43 57.28 -1.85
CA GLN A 949 -38.50 57.73 -2.73
C GLN A 949 -39.83 57.07 -2.35
N SER A 950 -40.92 57.83 -2.40
CA SER A 950 -42.25 57.22 -2.40
C SER A 950 -42.51 56.46 -3.71
N ALA A 951 -43.35 55.42 -3.66
CA ALA A 951 -43.71 54.64 -4.85
C ALA A 951 -44.25 55.51 -6.01
N HIS A 952 -44.95 56.60 -5.70
CA HIS A 952 -45.46 57.54 -6.69
C HIS A 952 -44.36 58.40 -7.34
N GLN A 953 -43.37 58.84 -6.56
CA GLN A 953 -42.21 59.58 -7.08
C GLN A 953 -41.38 58.68 -8.02
N PHE A 954 -41.11 57.44 -7.60
CA PHE A 954 -40.36 56.47 -8.41
C PHE A 954 -41.03 56.17 -9.76
N VAL A 955 -42.35 55.90 -9.76
CA VAL A 955 -43.11 55.65 -11.01
C VAL A 955 -43.08 56.85 -11.96
N ASN A 956 -43.15 58.07 -11.42
CA ASN A 956 -43.11 59.29 -12.24
C ASN A 956 -41.69 59.58 -12.76
N GLU A 957 -40.66 59.35 -11.96
CA GLU A 957 -39.27 59.48 -12.40
C GLU A 957 -38.96 58.56 -13.58
N MET A 958 -39.32 57.28 -13.50
CA MET A 958 -39.12 56.32 -14.60
C MET A 958 -39.86 56.75 -15.87
N ARG A 959 -41.08 57.28 -15.72
CA ARG A 959 -41.85 57.85 -16.84
C ARG A 959 -41.14 59.06 -17.45
N HIS A 960 -40.63 59.99 -16.64
CA HIS A 960 -39.92 61.18 -17.13
C HIS A 960 -38.64 60.83 -17.86
N GLN A 961 -37.94 59.79 -17.41
CA GLN A 961 -36.74 59.25 -18.07
C GLN A 961 -37.04 58.42 -19.33
N GLY A 962 -38.33 58.18 -19.66
CA GLY A 962 -38.72 57.35 -20.79
C GLY A 962 -38.38 55.87 -20.62
N LYS A 963 -38.20 55.39 -19.39
CA LYS A 963 -37.84 54.00 -19.07
C LYS A 963 -39.04 53.23 -18.52
N LEU A 964 -39.13 51.95 -18.89
CA LEU A 964 -40.06 51.02 -18.26
C LEU A 964 -39.46 50.51 -16.95
N ILE A 965 -40.31 50.21 -15.97
CA ILE A 965 -39.88 49.66 -14.68
C ILE A 965 -39.59 48.16 -14.86
N PRO A 966 -38.33 47.70 -14.70
CA PRO A 966 -38.00 46.28 -14.79
C PRO A 966 -38.74 45.50 -13.71
N GLY A 967 -39.25 44.31 -14.05
CA GLY A 967 -40.05 43.51 -13.12
C GLY A 967 -41.54 43.87 -13.05
N ILE A 968 -42.00 44.90 -13.77
CA ILE A 968 -43.42 45.28 -13.87
C ILE A 968 -43.94 45.03 -15.28
N GLY A 969 -45.05 44.32 -15.38
CA GLY A 969 -45.78 44.05 -16.62
C GLY A 969 -45.78 42.58 -17.03
N HIS A 970 -46.92 42.17 -17.60
CA HIS A 970 -47.09 40.84 -18.17
C HIS A 970 -47.88 40.90 -19.49
N ARG A 971 -47.60 39.98 -20.42
CA ARG A 971 -48.28 39.89 -21.73
C ARG A 971 -49.76 39.49 -21.61
N VAL A 972 -50.05 38.44 -20.84
CA VAL A 972 -51.41 37.87 -20.67
C VAL A 972 -52.03 38.07 -19.27
N LYS A 973 -51.24 37.94 -18.20
CA LYS A 973 -51.70 38.04 -16.81
C LYS A 973 -52.03 39.48 -16.41
N SER A 974 -52.94 39.63 -15.47
CA SER A 974 -53.45 40.91 -14.97
C SER A 974 -53.85 40.82 -13.51
N ILE A 975 -54.24 41.93 -12.89
CA ILE A 975 -54.71 41.95 -11.50
C ILE A 975 -55.91 40.99 -11.25
N ASN A 976 -56.75 40.78 -12.27
CA ASN A 976 -57.91 39.86 -12.21
C ASN A 976 -57.55 38.41 -12.61
N ASN A 977 -56.36 38.19 -13.19
CA ASN A 977 -55.83 36.89 -13.59
C ASN A 977 -54.35 36.81 -13.20
N PRO A 978 -54.05 36.61 -11.91
CA PRO A 978 -52.69 36.74 -11.38
C PRO A 978 -51.77 35.64 -11.89
N ASP A 979 -50.47 35.95 -11.97
CA ASP A 979 -49.43 34.94 -12.20
C ASP A 979 -49.29 34.06 -10.95
N LYS A 980 -49.56 32.75 -11.11
CA LYS A 980 -49.52 31.79 -10.00
C LYS A 980 -48.12 31.64 -9.40
N ARG A 981 -47.05 31.88 -10.17
CA ARG A 981 -45.67 31.81 -9.66
C ARG A 981 -45.39 32.96 -8.69
N VAL A 982 -45.85 34.16 -9.05
CA VAL A 982 -45.77 35.36 -8.22
C VAL A 982 -46.60 35.18 -6.94
N GLU A 983 -47.80 34.62 -7.05
CA GLU A 983 -48.66 34.30 -5.89
C GLU A 983 -47.98 33.34 -4.91
N ILE A 984 -47.30 32.30 -5.39
CA ILE A 984 -46.56 31.35 -4.55
C ILE A 984 -45.44 32.08 -3.79
N LEU A 985 -44.65 32.91 -4.47
CA LEU A 985 -43.58 33.69 -3.86
C LEU A 985 -44.09 34.70 -2.83
N LYS A 986 -45.17 35.43 -3.16
CA LYS A 986 -45.81 36.38 -2.24
C LYS A 986 -46.33 35.68 -0.99
N LYS A 987 -47.04 34.56 -1.15
CA LYS A 987 -47.55 33.76 -0.01
C LYS A 987 -46.42 33.21 0.86
N PHE A 988 -45.31 32.80 0.26
CA PHE A 988 -44.14 32.34 0.98
C PHE A 988 -43.49 33.49 1.78
N ALA A 989 -43.19 34.61 1.14
CA ALA A 989 -42.47 35.73 1.76
C ALA A 989 -43.29 36.55 2.77
N LEU A 990 -44.62 36.60 2.62
CA LEU A 990 -45.51 37.34 3.54
C LEU A 990 -46.00 36.48 4.73
N ASN A 991 -45.81 35.16 4.69
CA ASN A 991 -46.16 34.29 5.80
C ASN A 991 -45.09 34.36 6.89
N ARG A 992 -45.40 34.98 8.03
CA ARG A 992 -44.46 35.19 9.14
C ARG A 992 -44.12 33.93 9.94
N ASP A 993 -44.91 32.86 9.81
CA ASP A 993 -44.61 31.57 10.45
C ASP A 993 -43.49 30.82 9.70
N ILE A 994 -43.37 31.06 8.38
CA ILE A 994 -42.41 30.41 7.48
C ILE A 994 -41.23 31.34 7.19
N PHE A 995 -41.50 32.58 6.79
CA PHE A 995 -40.52 33.59 6.43
C PHE A 995 -40.33 34.58 7.59
N LYS A 996 -39.44 34.20 8.51
CA LYS A 996 -39.18 34.87 9.80
C LYS A 996 -38.30 36.12 9.65
N GLN A 997 -38.64 37.00 8.72
CA GLN A 997 -37.86 38.18 8.38
C GLN A 997 -38.75 39.26 7.75
N GLU A 998 -38.51 40.54 8.03
CA GLU A 998 -39.22 41.63 7.38
C GLU A 998 -38.91 41.73 5.87
N THR A 999 -39.86 42.30 5.12
CA THR A 999 -39.84 42.38 3.64
C THR A 999 -40.15 43.81 3.14
N PRO A 1000 -39.35 44.81 3.56
CA PRO A 1000 -39.62 46.21 3.24
C PRO A 1000 -39.58 46.52 1.74
N LEU A 1001 -38.66 45.89 0.98
CA LEU A 1001 -38.55 46.15 -0.46
C LEU A 1001 -39.68 45.49 -1.24
N LEU A 1002 -40.11 44.28 -0.85
CA LEU A 1002 -41.32 43.67 -1.40
C LEU A 1002 -42.55 44.56 -1.17
N ASN A 1003 -42.72 45.12 0.04
CA ASN A 1003 -43.84 46.02 0.33
C ASN A 1003 -43.82 47.27 -0.56
N PHE A 1004 -42.65 47.87 -0.74
CA PHE A 1004 -42.46 48.99 -1.66
C PHE A 1004 -42.81 48.61 -3.11
N ALA A 1005 -42.38 47.44 -3.58
CA ALA A 1005 -42.71 46.94 -4.92
C ALA A 1005 -44.22 46.68 -5.10
N LEU A 1006 -44.91 46.20 -4.05
CA LEU A 1006 -46.37 46.04 -4.05
C LEU A 1006 -47.11 47.40 -4.10
N ASP A 1007 -46.59 48.43 -3.44
CA ASP A 1007 -47.14 49.79 -3.54
C ASP A 1007 -46.97 50.34 -4.97
N VAL A 1008 -45.81 50.10 -5.59
CA VAL A 1008 -45.57 50.44 -7.01
C VAL A 1008 -46.54 49.68 -7.92
N GLU A 1009 -46.76 48.38 -7.69
CA GLU A 1009 -47.74 47.57 -8.43
C GLU A 1009 -49.15 48.14 -8.35
N ARG A 1010 -49.60 48.61 -7.17
CA ARG A 1010 -50.93 49.24 -7.03
C ARG A 1010 -51.06 50.48 -7.91
N ILE A 1011 -50.01 51.29 -8.01
CA ILE A 1011 -49.99 52.51 -8.85
C ILE A 1011 -49.98 52.16 -10.34
N THR A 1012 -49.20 51.16 -10.74
CA THR A 1012 -49.07 50.78 -12.16
C THR A 1012 -50.31 50.03 -12.66
N THR A 1013 -50.90 49.16 -11.85
CA THR A 1013 -52.14 48.43 -12.20
C THR A 1013 -53.36 49.34 -12.31
N ALA A 1014 -53.39 50.44 -11.55
CA ALA A 1014 -54.39 51.50 -11.72
C ALA A 1014 -54.30 52.20 -13.10
N LYS A 1015 -53.12 52.20 -13.75
CA LYS A 1015 -52.95 52.71 -15.13
C LYS A 1015 -53.35 51.70 -16.18
N LYS A 1016 -52.88 50.45 -16.04
CA LYS A 1016 -53.26 49.32 -16.91
C LYS A 1016 -53.30 48.03 -16.10
N PRO A 1017 -54.38 47.22 -16.19
CA PRO A 1017 -54.55 46.02 -15.37
C PRO A 1017 -53.44 44.95 -15.50
N ASN A 1018 -52.69 44.95 -16.61
CA ASN A 1018 -51.62 43.98 -16.89
C ASN A 1018 -50.22 44.44 -16.43
N LEU A 1019 -50.10 45.63 -15.83
CA LEU A 1019 -48.86 46.14 -15.24
C LEU A 1019 -48.67 45.64 -13.80
N ILE A 1020 -48.76 44.33 -13.62
CA ILE A 1020 -48.55 43.60 -12.36
C ILE A 1020 -47.05 43.36 -12.10
N LEU A 1021 -46.67 43.08 -10.85
CA LEU A 1021 -45.34 42.58 -10.51
C LEU A 1021 -45.17 41.18 -11.11
N ASN A 1022 -44.16 41.00 -11.96
CA ASN A 1022 -43.88 39.72 -12.60
C ASN A 1022 -42.97 38.83 -11.72
N VAL A 1023 -42.74 37.59 -12.15
CA VAL A 1023 -41.95 36.62 -11.37
C VAL A 1023 -40.50 37.07 -11.19
N ASP A 1024 -39.92 37.70 -12.21
CA ASP A 1024 -38.54 38.20 -12.18
C ASP A 1024 -38.39 39.33 -11.14
N GLY A 1025 -39.35 40.26 -11.12
CA GLY A 1025 -39.42 41.34 -10.15
C GLY A 1025 -39.67 40.85 -8.72
N ALA A 1026 -40.56 39.88 -8.54
CA ALA A 1026 -40.84 39.28 -7.24
C ALA A 1026 -39.62 38.54 -6.67
N ILE A 1027 -38.93 37.73 -7.48
CA ILE A 1027 -37.69 37.05 -7.05
C ILE A 1027 -36.62 38.09 -6.68
N GLY A 1028 -36.43 39.10 -7.53
CA GLY A 1028 -35.43 40.15 -7.33
C GLY A 1028 -35.61 40.88 -5.99
N VAL A 1029 -36.80 41.42 -5.72
CA VAL A 1029 -37.02 42.22 -4.49
C VAL A 1029 -37.00 41.37 -3.21
N ILE A 1030 -37.53 40.13 -3.26
CA ILE A 1030 -37.51 39.23 -2.09
C ILE A 1030 -36.08 38.79 -1.79
N PHE A 1031 -35.26 38.51 -2.81
CA PHE A 1031 -33.86 38.14 -2.61
C PHE A 1031 -33.06 39.28 -1.98
N VAL A 1032 -33.29 40.53 -2.41
CA VAL A 1032 -32.68 41.70 -1.76
C VAL A 1032 -33.11 41.84 -0.30
N ASP A 1033 -34.39 41.61 0.00
CA ASP A 1033 -34.87 41.57 1.39
C ASP A 1033 -34.14 40.50 2.20
N ILE A 1034 -33.96 39.28 1.68
CA ILE A 1034 -33.19 38.19 2.34
C ILE A 1034 -31.76 38.65 2.66
N LEU A 1035 -31.06 39.24 1.69
CA LEU A 1035 -29.69 39.70 1.91
C LEU A 1035 -29.63 40.78 2.99
N ARG A 1036 -30.53 41.78 2.92
CA ARG A 1036 -30.46 42.97 3.79
C ARG A 1036 -31.00 42.74 5.21
N GLN A 1037 -31.95 41.83 5.40
CA GLN A 1037 -32.65 41.67 6.67
C GLN A 1037 -32.36 40.33 7.38
N SER A 1038 -31.61 39.40 6.77
CA SER A 1038 -31.25 38.13 7.42
C SER A 1038 -30.29 38.28 8.60
N GLY A 1039 -29.64 39.44 8.75
CA GLY A 1039 -28.63 39.70 9.77
C GLY A 1039 -27.26 39.06 9.51
N LEU A 1040 -27.08 38.40 8.35
CA LEU A 1040 -25.84 37.69 7.98
C LEU A 1040 -24.94 38.49 7.02
N PHE A 1041 -25.50 39.52 6.38
CA PHE A 1041 -24.79 40.43 5.49
C PHE A 1041 -24.86 41.85 6.04
N THR A 1042 -23.74 42.56 5.95
CA THR A 1042 -23.72 44.01 6.02
C THR A 1042 -24.40 44.61 4.79
N GLN A 1043 -24.81 45.88 4.87
CA GLN A 1043 -25.38 46.57 3.70
C GLN A 1043 -24.42 46.59 2.51
N ALA A 1044 -23.11 46.71 2.76
CA ALA A 1044 -22.08 46.65 1.73
C ALA A 1044 -21.97 45.27 1.09
N GLU A 1045 -21.90 44.19 1.87
CA GLU A 1045 -21.87 42.81 1.33
C GLU A 1045 -23.15 42.49 0.54
N ALA A 1046 -24.31 42.90 1.04
CA ALA A 1046 -25.59 42.69 0.35
C ALA A 1046 -25.64 43.43 -0.99
N GLN A 1047 -25.17 44.68 -1.02
CA GLN A 1047 -25.08 45.48 -2.23
C GLN A 1047 -24.10 44.88 -3.24
N GLU A 1048 -22.89 44.51 -2.78
CA GLU A 1048 -21.88 43.84 -3.60
C GLU A 1048 -22.42 42.55 -4.22
N THR A 1049 -23.11 41.72 -3.44
CA THR A 1049 -23.73 40.46 -3.90
C THR A 1049 -24.72 40.68 -5.05
N ILE A 1050 -25.48 41.79 -5.02
CA ILE A 1050 -26.39 42.16 -6.10
C ILE A 1050 -25.59 42.69 -7.30
N GLU A 1051 -24.58 43.53 -7.07
CA GLU A 1051 -23.78 44.14 -8.13
C GLU A 1051 -23.01 43.12 -8.96
N ILE A 1052 -22.40 42.12 -8.33
CA ILE A 1052 -21.68 41.02 -9.00
C ILE A 1052 -22.60 40.04 -9.73
N GLY A 1053 -23.93 40.18 -9.57
CA GLY A 1053 -24.92 39.48 -10.39
C GLY A 1053 -25.32 38.09 -9.86
N SER A 1054 -25.36 37.87 -8.54
CA SER A 1054 -25.79 36.58 -7.98
C SER A 1054 -27.21 36.16 -8.43
N LEU A 1055 -28.10 37.11 -8.72
CA LEU A 1055 -29.42 36.87 -9.28
C LEU A 1055 -29.40 36.32 -10.71
N ASN A 1056 -28.45 36.78 -11.54
CA ASN A 1056 -28.21 36.19 -12.86
C ASN A 1056 -27.71 34.75 -12.70
N GLY A 1057 -26.86 34.49 -11.71
CA GLY A 1057 -26.44 33.14 -11.33
C GLY A 1057 -27.62 32.21 -11.03
N LEU A 1058 -28.60 32.67 -10.23
CA LEU A 1058 -29.81 31.89 -9.93
C LEU A 1058 -30.62 31.56 -11.19
N PHE A 1059 -30.80 32.53 -12.09
CA PHE A 1059 -31.52 32.31 -13.34
C PHE A 1059 -30.79 31.33 -14.26
N VAL A 1060 -29.47 31.49 -14.41
CA VAL A 1060 -28.62 30.58 -15.21
C VAL A 1060 -28.67 29.16 -14.66
N LEU A 1061 -28.50 28.98 -13.35
CA LEU A 1061 -28.52 27.68 -12.70
C LEU A 1061 -29.90 27.00 -12.83
N GLY A 1062 -30.98 27.74 -12.54
CA GLY A 1062 -32.33 27.22 -12.72
C GLY A 1062 -32.59 26.84 -14.17
N ARG A 1063 -32.37 27.76 -15.11
CA ARG A 1063 -32.63 27.57 -16.54
C ARG A 1063 -31.84 26.42 -17.18
N SER A 1064 -30.66 26.12 -16.64
CA SER A 1064 -29.85 24.99 -17.08
C SER A 1064 -30.62 23.66 -16.97
N LEU A 1065 -31.50 23.51 -15.98
CA LEU A 1065 -32.35 22.32 -15.82
C LEU A 1065 -33.25 22.11 -17.04
N GLY A 1066 -33.94 23.16 -17.49
CA GLY A 1066 -34.81 23.12 -18.67
C GLY A 1066 -34.04 22.87 -19.96
N PHE A 1067 -32.87 23.49 -20.13
CA PHE A 1067 -32.04 23.32 -21.33
C PHE A 1067 -31.48 21.90 -21.43
N ILE A 1068 -31.02 21.31 -20.33
CA ILE A 1068 -30.65 19.89 -20.28
C ILE A 1068 -31.86 19.02 -20.64
N GLY A 1069 -33.03 19.33 -20.09
CA GLY A 1069 -34.30 18.67 -20.42
C GLY A 1069 -34.59 18.70 -21.92
N HIS A 1070 -34.44 19.85 -22.57
CA HIS A 1070 -34.61 20.00 -24.01
C HIS A 1070 -33.56 19.21 -24.82
N TYR A 1071 -32.28 19.23 -24.43
CA TYR A 1071 -31.27 18.39 -25.09
C TYR A 1071 -31.65 16.91 -25.04
N LEU A 1072 -31.97 16.39 -23.84
CA LEU A 1072 -32.36 14.99 -23.65
C LEU A 1072 -33.62 14.65 -24.44
N ASP A 1073 -34.59 15.57 -24.47
CA ASP A 1073 -35.82 15.40 -25.24
C ASP A 1073 -35.54 15.30 -26.74
N GLN A 1074 -34.71 16.18 -27.31
CA GLN A 1074 -34.37 16.12 -28.74
C GLN A 1074 -33.60 14.84 -29.11
N ARG A 1075 -32.69 14.38 -28.24
CA ARG A 1075 -31.99 13.10 -28.40
C ARG A 1075 -32.96 11.92 -28.37
N ARG A 1076 -33.90 11.93 -27.41
CA ARG A 1076 -34.95 10.91 -27.27
C ARG A 1076 -35.90 10.88 -28.48
N LEU A 1077 -36.30 12.06 -28.96
CA LEU A 1077 -37.15 12.23 -30.14
C LEU A 1077 -36.44 11.94 -31.48
N LYS A 1078 -35.12 11.67 -31.45
CA LYS A 1078 -34.29 11.39 -32.63
C LYS A 1078 -34.44 12.46 -33.72
N GLN A 1079 -34.56 13.72 -33.32
CA GLN A 1079 -34.77 14.83 -34.25
C GLN A 1079 -33.52 15.07 -35.10
N GLY A 1080 -33.69 15.16 -36.42
CA GLY A 1080 -32.61 15.41 -37.38
C GLY A 1080 -32.19 16.88 -37.43
N LEU A 1081 -31.15 17.18 -38.21
CA LEU A 1081 -30.59 18.53 -38.36
C LEU A 1081 -31.66 19.58 -38.67
N TYR A 1082 -31.59 20.72 -37.99
CA TYR A 1082 -32.45 21.86 -38.26
C TYR A 1082 -31.80 22.80 -39.29
N ARG A 1083 -32.57 23.20 -40.30
CA ARG A 1083 -32.22 24.27 -41.24
C ARG A 1083 -33.37 25.27 -41.25
N HIS A 1084 -33.05 26.54 -41.06
CA HIS A 1084 -34.06 27.58 -41.02
C HIS A 1084 -34.71 27.76 -42.41
N PRO A 1085 -36.05 27.86 -42.50
CA PRO A 1085 -36.75 28.11 -43.76
C PRO A 1085 -36.34 29.43 -44.42
N TRP A 1086 -36.29 29.47 -45.74
CA TRP A 1086 -35.87 30.67 -46.48
C TRP A 1086 -36.93 31.77 -46.51
N ASP A 1087 -38.20 31.41 -46.41
CA ASP A 1087 -39.35 32.33 -46.36
C ASP A 1087 -39.43 33.15 -45.07
N ASP A 1088 -38.72 32.72 -44.01
CA ASP A 1088 -38.59 33.45 -42.73
C ASP A 1088 -37.36 34.39 -42.70
N ILE A 1089 -36.60 34.48 -43.80
CA ILE A 1089 -35.39 35.32 -43.93
C ILE A 1089 -35.58 36.38 -45.01
N THR A 1090 -35.56 37.65 -44.62
CA THR A 1090 -35.51 38.77 -45.57
C THR A 1090 -34.08 39.00 -46.06
N TYR A 1091 -33.76 38.51 -47.26
CA TYR A 1091 -32.47 38.72 -47.91
C TYR A 1091 -32.39 40.12 -48.55
N VAL A 1092 -31.88 41.10 -47.81
CA VAL A 1092 -31.57 42.45 -48.34
C VAL A 1092 -30.10 42.50 -48.75
N LEU A 1093 -29.78 41.95 -49.91
CA LEU A 1093 -28.43 41.93 -50.46
C LEU A 1093 -28.11 43.25 -51.18
N PRO A 1094 -26.89 43.80 -51.07
CA PRO A 1094 -26.49 44.98 -51.84
C PRO A 1094 -26.45 44.66 -53.34
N GLU A 1095 -26.98 45.56 -54.18
CA GLU A 1095 -26.95 45.42 -55.63
C GLU A 1095 -25.50 45.63 -56.13
N GLY A 1096 -24.87 44.58 -56.70
CA GLY A 1096 -23.61 44.71 -57.46
C GLY A 1096 -22.52 43.64 -57.27
N GLU A 1097 -22.63 42.68 -56.34
CA GLU A 1097 -21.54 41.70 -56.10
C GLU A 1097 -21.75 40.29 -56.69
N PHE A 1098 -22.88 40.00 -57.36
CA PHE A 1098 -23.18 38.65 -57.89
C PHE A 1098 -23.45 38.57 -59.41
N ASP A 1099 -23.08 39.59 -60.20
CA ASP A 1099 -23.16 39.57 -61.68
C ASP A 1099 -21.92 38.94 -62.36
N ARG A 1100 -21.43 37.82 -61.82
CA ARG A 1100 -20.48 36.93 -62.54
C ARG A 1100 -20.75 35.47 -62.18
N GLU A 1101 -21.78 34.89 -62.79
CA GLU A 1101 -21.71 33.63 -63.56
C GLU A 1101 -23.00 33.41 -64.37
#